data_AF-A0A374VWL5-F1
#
_entry.id   AF-A0A374VWL5-F1
#
_cell.length_a   1.000
_cell.length_b   1.000
_cell.length_c   1.000
_cell.angle_alpha   90.00
_cell.angle_beta   90.00
_cell.angle_gamma   90.00
#
_symmetry.space_group_name_H-M   'P 1'
#
loop_
_entity.id
_entity.type
_entity.pdbx_description
1 polymer ?
#
loop_
_entity_poly.entity_id
_entity_poly.type
_entity_poly.pdbx_seq_one_letter_code
_entity_poly.pdbx_strand_id
1 'polypeptide(L)'
;MMKNKKIGTSILAFLLAAATAAAGAQPVLAADLGTVTDNVPAIVAASASVSVIDASGDLEAAYAEWGAVSNATGYNVYIKPAGGSYTQLDTMLVRQYPDRFRADAVGLKAGSYTMKIVPVINGKEDASKAAETAGLQVEAHDRSGFGFVEGTSSGAYNEDGTLKADAIVVYVTDANKDTVTASIDSTGKGATDVTGVQNIITAYKKNKEKRPLCLRFIGNITDPADMPKGDLMIDTAKAGITVEGIGTDTVFNGFGLVMKNCSNVEVRNIGFMNCNSSEGDDCGLQQGNDHIWVHNCDFFYGDAGSDADQVKGDGALDTKTSTYVTHSYNHFWDNGKCNLQGMKTEKETNYVTYHHNWYDHSDSRHPRIRTCSVHSYNNYFDGNAKYGIGVTKGASAFAENNYFRNCKNPMMSSGQGTDALGEGTFSGETGGIIKACGNYIEGASSYIPYSQNSTSFDAYEVSSPSEKVPDSVKTVSGGTGYNNFDTDSSIMYSYKADAAADVPTIVTAKAGRVQGGDLQWKFDNSVDDTSYAVNQALKDALVNYKSSIVAIGSGFTDSTTDPVVTTEETKTTTVTTTVSVSKDTTATALTTATTKNTTPTTPDVPVAGDIFCSPAGTGSGSSEKDPASVTDAISKLSAGHTIYLLGGTYKFSEMILIDAQNSGTANAMKTIKPYNGADVVFDFSGQGDADGSKRGIVLDGDYWHFYDFEITKAADNGMLLSGNNNKIERMVFNDNQDTGLQLSRYNTSAATIADWPSNNLILNCTSKNNCDNASMENADGFAAKLTCGEGNVFDGCMAYNNSDDGWDLFAKSATGPIGVVTIQNCIAFRNGFTEFGEGYGNCDGNGFKLGGSGIGSAHILKNCLAFENLHCGFTDNNNPKLGSLTNCTAVNNNGEGKGKPNFSCYRCTDPGAIFENMMSYYDDSVFMSDAKLKGGASNDKYVGTYENGVYYNSGYYQVDAKTAITNGAKIGTKLSAAPAASDFITMAKAPEQGTDFDAVWRNADGSLNPGGLYETADSSSYKTMGYHMYNGSIVVPPTTTTSTSSEQQTTTTTTTAVQPTETTTGSETSAKTSETSAQPTETAVKTSETSAQPTETTAAPATSDTADTTEHSTATTPVSSGDSNTETTQTTASEVTSQSLYGDVNLDGKVDITDAVLLNKAVAGVVTLNASQQKNADCMADGELSTNDSTVLLQFLVRIVTSLPVTE
;
A
#
# COMPACT_ATOMS: atom_id res chain seq x y z
N MET A 1 -40.83 26.72 58.57
CA MET A 1 -39.76 26.86 59.58
C MET A 1 -38.43 26.68 58.85
N MET A 2 -37.77 27.77 58.46
CA MET A 2 -36.59 28.34 59.13
C MET A 2 -35.44 27.38 59.44
N LYS A 3 -34.32 27.68 58.78
CA LYS A 3 -32.95 27.87 59.31
C LYS A 3 -32.01 26.66 59.43
N ASN A 4 -30.99 26.69 58.55
CA ASN A 4 -29.58 26.96 58.86
C ASN A 4 -28.88 26.17 59.99
N LYS A 5 -27.82 25.42 59.63
CA LYS A 5 -26.38 25.79 59.72
C LYS A 5 -25.44 24.67 60.25
N LYS A 6 -24.32 24.51 59.53
CA LYS A 6 -22.90 24.22 59.91
C LYS A 6 -22.52 22.77 60.30
N ILE A 7 -21.68 22.06 59.50
CA ILE A 7 -20.19 22.01 59.36
C ILE A 7 -19.49 21.06 60.39
N GLY A 8 -18.67 20.11 59.89
CA GLY A 8 -17.46 19.62 60.59
C GLY A 8 -16.99 18.15 60.39
N THR A 9 -16.30 17.85 59.27
CA THR A 9 -15.07 17.00 59.05
C THR A 9 -14.71 15.72 59.86
N SER A 10 -14.63 14.59 59.10
CA SER A 10 -13.44 13.75 58.75
C SER A 10 -13.01 12.44 59.49
N ILE A 11 -12.68 11.45 58.61
CA ILE A 11 -11.65 10.34 58.63
C ILE A 11 -12.11 8.87 58.80
N LEU A 12 -12.03 8.11 57.66
CA LEU A 12 -11.47 6.74 57.35
C LEU A 12 -11.52 5.59 58.41
N ALA A 13 -11.65 4.28 58.14
CA ALA A 13 -11.55 3.41 56.94
C ALA A 13 -11.88 1.91 57.26
N PHE A 14 -12.01 1.10 56.19
CA PHE A 14 -11.64 -0.33 56.00
C PHE A 14 -12.53 -1.54 56.40
N LEU A 15 -12.27 -2.64 55.68
CA LEU A 15 -13.11 -3.74 55.13
C LEU A 15 -12.63 -5.17 55.54
N LEU A 16 -13.36 -6.20 55.02
CA LEU A 16 -13.16 -7.69 54.92
C LEU A 16 -13.83 -8.58 56.01
N ALA A 17 -14.26 -9.85 55.81
CA ALA A 17 -14.75 -10.72 54.71
C ALA A 17 -15.05 -12.17 55.24
N ALA A 18 -15.73 -13.02 54.42
CA ALA A 18 -15.85 -14.51 54.38
C ALA A 18 -16.88 -15.25 55.31
N ALA A 19 -17.52 -16.40 55.00
CA ALA A 19 -17.77 -17.28 53.83
C ALA A 19 -18.75 -18.44 54.21
N THR A 20 -19.43 -19.12 53.25
CA THR A 20 -19.61 -20.61 53.03
C THR A 20 -20.87 -21.00 52.22
N ALA A 21 -20.78 -22.11 51.45
CA ALA A 21 -21.60 -22.56 50.32
C ALA A 21 -22.20 -23.99 50.48
N ALA A 22 -23.19 -24.38 49.64
CA ALA A 22 -23.26 -25.68 48.90
C ALA A 22 -24.58 -25.93 48.08
N ALA A 23 -24.41 -26.24 46.78
CA ALA A 23 -25.09 -27.16 45.82
C ALA A 23 -26.63 -27.15 45.59
N GLY A 24 -27.20 -27.28 44.38
CA GLY A 24 -26.70 -27.46 43.00
C GLY A 24 -27.86 -27.70 41.99
N ALA A 25 -27.52 -27.63 40.68
CA ALA A 25 -28.31 -27.88 39.45
C ALA A 25 -28.82 -26.64 38.67
N GLN A 26 -28.18 -26.44 37.51
CA GLN A 26 -28.38 -25.43 36.46
C GLN A 26 -29.73 -25.55 35.74
N PRO A 27 -30.26 -24.43 35.20
CA PRO A 27 -30.22 -24.27 33.75
C PRO A 27 -29.61 -22.93 33.31
N VAL A 28 -29.08 -22.97 32.10
CA VAL A 28 -28.51 -21.90 31.28
C VAL A 28 -29.41 -20.65 31.31
N LEU A 29 -28.86 -19.54 31.82
CA LEU A 29 -29.45 -18.22 31.73
C LEU A 29 -29.03 -17.60 30.39
N ALA A 30 -30.02 -17.45 29.51
CA ALA A 30 -29.95 -16.54 28.37
C ALA A 30 -29.60 -15.14 28.88
N ALA A 31 -28.43 -14.64 28.48
CA ALA A 31 -28.04 -13.25 28.69
C ALA A 31 -28.76 -12.40 27.65
N ASP A 32 -29.85 -11.78 28.11
CA ASP A 32 -30.27 -10.41 27.84
C ASP A 32 -29.68 -9.77 26.56
N LEU A 33 -30.44 -9.89 25.46
CA LEU A 33 -30.27 -9.05 24.28
C LEU A 33 -30.59 -7.61 24.68
N GLY A 34 -29.55 -6.86 25.03
CA GLY A 34 -29.60 -5.42 25.13
C GLY A 34 -29.91 -4.81 23.78
N THR A 35 -31.19 -4.55 23.54
CA THR A 35 -31.71 -3.66 22.51
C THR A 35 -30.91 -2.35 22.49
N VAL A 36 -30.18 -2.09 21.40
CA VAL A 36 -29.68 -0.76 21.07
C VAL A 36 -30.88 0.05 20.58
N THR A 37 -31.69 0.53 21.51
CA THR A 37 -32.66 1.60 21.26
C THR A 37 -32.04 2.91 21.72
N ASP A 38 -31.81 3.80 20.75
CA ASP A 38 -31.79 5.26 20.89
C ASP A 38 -31.00 5.83 22.08
N ASN A 39 -29.67 5.88 21.95
CA ASN A 39 -28.92 7.03 22.44
C ASN A 39 -28.90 8.09 21.33
N VAL A 40 -30.03 8.75 21.11
CA VAL A 40 -30.04 10.01 20.34
C VAL A 40 -29.24 11.03 21.15
N PRO A 41 -28.08 11.50 20.66
CA PRO A 41 -27.41 12.62 21.29
C PRO A 41 -28.37 13.81 21.27
N ALA A 42 -28.47 14.49 22.40
CA ALA A 42 -29.25 15.71 22.53
C ALA A 42 -28.98 16.66 21.34
N ILE A 43 -30.06 17.21 20.79
CA ILE A 43 -30.07 18.25 19.75
C ILE A 43 -28.91 19.22 19.98
N VAL A 44 -27.95 19.27 19.06
CA VAL A 44 -26.86 20.24 19.11
C VAL A 44 -27.50 21.62 19.10
N ALA A 45 -27.36 22.37 20.20
CA ALA A 45 -27.87 23.73 20.27
C ALA A 45 -27.31 24.52 19.08
N ALA A 46 -28.20 25.16 18.31
CA ALA A 46 -27.83 25.78 17.05
C ALA A 46 -26.68 26.79 17.26
N SER A 47 -25.55 26.57 16.59
CA SER A 47 -24.34 27.38 16.75
C SER A 47 -24.50 28.76 16.09
N ALA A 48 -23.61 29.70 16.43
CA ALA A 48 -23.61 31.02 15.82
C ALA A 48 -23.14 31.01 14.35
N SER A 49 -22.32 30.03 13.96
CA SER A 49 -21.72 29.83 12.63
C SER A 49 -21.57 28.34 12.32
N VAL A 50 -21.40 27.97 11.06
CA VAL A 50 -21.18 26.56 10.65
C VAL A 50 -19.97 26.00 11.39
N SER A 51 -20.14 24.79 11.94
CA SER A 51 -19.07 23.98 12.52
C SER A 51 -19.08 22.64 11.81
N VAL A 52 -18.03 22.37 11.02
CA VAL A 52 -17.83 21.05 10.39
C VAL A 52 -17.59 20.04 11.50
N ILE A 53 -18.35 18.95 11.50
CA ILE A 53 -18.27 17.82 12.44
C ILE A 53 -17.30 16.79 11.89
N ASP A 54 -17.46 16.47 10.60
CA ASP A 54 -16.65 15.48 9.89
C ASP A 54 -16.61 15.82 8.40
N ALA A 55 -15.55 15.45 7.70
CA ALA A 55 -15.44 15.57 6.26
C ALA A 55 -14.28 14.71 5.73
N SER A 56 -14.53 13.95 4.66
CA SER A 56 -13.50 13.17 3.98
C SER A 56 -13.76 13.14 2.48
N GLY A 57 -12.70 12.88 1.71
CA GLY A 57 -12.85 12.37 0.35
C GLY A 57 -13.02 10.85 0.37
N ASP A 58 -13.56 10.33 -0.72
CA ASP A 58 -13.89 8.92 -0.96
C ASP A 58 -13.65 8.60 -2.45
N LEU A 59 -14.06 7.44 -2.93
CA LEU A 59 -14.02 7.05 -4.33
C LEU A 59 -14.95 7.95 -5.16
N GLU A 60 -14.35 8.86 -5.94
CA GLU A 60 -15.02 9.81 -6.85
C GLU A 60 -16.08 10.70 -6.19
N ALA A 61 -15.98 10.81 -4.86
CA ALA A 61 -16.89 11.56 -4.03
C ALA A 61 -16.16 12.21 -2.85
N ALA A 62 -16.80 13.21 -2.24
CA ALA A 62 -16.36 13.79 -0.98
C ALA A 62 -17.60 14.20 -0.18
N TYR A 63 -17.52 14.12 1.15
CA TYR A 63 -18.62 14.54 2.01
C TYR A 63 -18.17 15.53 3.07
N ALA A 64 -19.15 16.26 3.61
CA ALA A 64 -18.99 17.07 4.81
C ALA A 64 -20.26 16.97 5.66
N GLU A 65 -20.08 16.88 6.98
CA GLU A 65 -21.13 16.90 7.99
C GLU A 65 -20.95 18.12 8.90
N TRP A 66 -22.05 18.74 9.35
CA TRP A 66 -22.00 19.94 10.20
C TRP A 66 -23.20 20.09 11.12
N GLY A 67 -23.03 20.88 12.19
CA GLY A 67 -24.10 21.20 13.13
C GLY A 67 -25.05 22.30 12.64
N ALA A 68 -26.27 22.33 13.21
CA ALA A 68 -27.26 23.36 12.91
C ALA A 68 -26.76 24.78 13.27
N VAL A 69 -27.12 25.78 12.45
CA VAL A 69 -26.77 27.20 12.65
C VAL A 69 -28.03 27.97 13.02
N SER A 70 -27.95 28.78 14.06
CA SER A 70 -29.09 29.57 14.58
C SER A 70 -29.76 30.42 13.49
N ASN A 71 -31.07 30.24 13.33
CA ASN A 71 -31.92 30.89 12.32
C ASN A 71 -31.60 30.53 10.85
N ALA A 72 -30.77 29.51 10.60
CA ALA A 72 -30.57 28.98 9.26
C ALA A 72 -31.84 28.23 8.81
N THR A 73 -32.24 28.49 7.57
CA THR A 73 -33.37 27.85 6.89
C THR A 73 -32.93 26.88 5.81
N GLY A 74 -31.62 26.78 5.57
CA GLY A 74 -30.99 26.17 4.41
C GLY A 74 -29.47 26.21 4.51
N TYR A 75 -28.81 25.44 3.66
CA TYR A 75 -27.37 25.52 3.44
C TYR A 75 -27.09 25.40 1.95
N ASN A 76 -26.20 26.25 1.45
CA ASN A 76 -25.58 26.08 0.15
C ASN A 76 -24.18 25.53 0.35
N VAL A 77 -23.86 24.47 -0.36
CA VAL A 77 -22.56 23.82 -0.29
C VAL A 77 -21.87 23.98 -1.64
N TYR A 78 -20.60 24.31 -1.60
CA TYR A 78 -19.75 24.49 -2.77
C TYR A 78 -18.56 23.56 -2.69
N ILE A 79 -18.02 23.14 -3.83
CA ILE A 79 -16.80 22.36 -3.90
C ILE A 79 -15.84 22.95 -4.94
N LYS A 80 -14.54 22.92 -4.67
CA LYS A 80 -13.49 23.27 -5.63
C LYS A 80 -12.39 22.20 -5.62
N PRO A 81 -11.77 21.87 -6.77
CA PRO A 81 -10.48 21.17 -6.76
C PRO A 81 -9.38 22.13 -6.30
N ALA A 82 -8.24 21.58 -5.87
CA ALA A 82 -7.04 22.36 -5.52
C ALA A 82 -6.66 23.30 -6.68
N GLY A 83 -6.53 24.60 -6.37
CA GLY A 83 -6.25 25.65 -7.39
C GLY A 83 -7.43 26.00 -8.31
N GLY A 84 -8.62 25.41 -8.13
CA GLY A 84 -9.81 25.66 -8.94
C GLY A 84 -10.81 26.64 -8.33
N SER A 85 -11.95 26.81 -9.01
CA SER A 85 -13.07 27.65 -8.58
C SER A 85 -14.18 26.84 -7.90
N TYR A 86 -14.84 27.46 -6.91
CA TYR A 86 -16.01 26.89 -6.27
C TYR A 86 -17.17 26.71 -7.25
N THR A 87 -17.73 25.50 -7.26
CA THR A 87 -18.97 25.13 -7.94
C THR A 87 -19.99 24.75 -6.88
N GLN A 88 -21.20 25.29 -6.96
CA GLN A 88 -22.27 24.94 -6.03
C GLN A 88 -22.74 23.50 -6.30
N LEU A 89 -22.91 22.72 -5.23
CA LEU A 89 -23.57 21.42 -5.31
C LEU A 89 -25.06 21.60 -5.56
N ASP A 90 -25.67 20.61 -6.21
CA ASP A 90 -27.13 20.53 -6.24
C ASP A 90 -27.65 20.42 -4.80
N THR A 91 -28.68 21.20 -4.48
CA THR A 91 -29.29 21.16 -3.15
C THR A 91 -29.77 19.76 -2.77
N MET A 92 -30.19 18.91 -3.71
CA MET A 92 -30.59 17.52 -3.43
C MET A 92 -29.48 16.67 -2.79
N LEU A 93 -28.22 17.08 -2.92
CA LEU A 93 -27.08 16.41 -2.28
C LEU A 93 -26.89 16.82 -0.81
N VAL A 94 -27.69 17.77 -0.29
CA VAL A 94 -27.68 18.22 1.10
C VAL A 94 -28.82 17.58 1.88
N ARG A 95 -28.54 17.01 3.05
CA ARG A 95 -29.52 16.28 3.89
C ARG A 95 -29.44 16.73 5.34
N GLN A 96 -30.58 16.66 6.01
CA GLN A 96 -30.71 16.86 7.45
C GLN A 96 -30.99 15.51 8.11
N TYR A 97 -30.26 15.24 9.19
CA TYR A 97 -30.45 14.14 10.13
C TYR A 97 -30.88 14.73 11.49
N PRO A 98 -31.29 13.90 12.47
CA PRO A 98 -31.73 14.40 13.78
C PRO A 98 -30.62 15.14 14.54
N ASP A 99 -29.37 14.77 14.28
CA ASP A 99 -28.18 15.22 15.00
C ASP A 99 -27.24 16.11 14.17
N ARG A 100 -27.33 16.09 12.83
CA ARG A 100 -26.42 16.80 11.93
C ARG A 100 -27.02 17.11 10.56
N PHE A 101 -26.29 17.88 9.77
CA PHE A 101 -26.48 18.01 8.33
C PHE A 101 -25.32 17.33 7.60
N ARG A 102 -25.55 16.92 6.35
CA ARG A 102 -24.55 16.31 5.48
C ARG A 102 -24.69 16.77 4.04
N ALA A 103 -23.58 16.85 3.32
CA ALA A 103 -23.57 16.97 1.86
C ALA A 103 -22.55 16.03 1.24
N ASP A 104 -22.88 15.46 0.07
CA ASP A 104 -21.99 14.58 -0.68
C ASP A 104 -21.81 15.13 -2.09
N ALA A 105 -20.59 15.57 -2.40
CA ALA A 105 -20.17 15.92 -3.74
C ALA A 105 -19.76 14.64 -4.47
N VAL A 106 -20.48 14.29 -5.55
CA VAL A 106 -20.27 13.04 -6.31
C VAL A 106 -19.94 13.34 -7.77
N GLY A 107 -19.19 12.44 -8.41
CA GLY A 107 -18.73 12.63 -9.78
C GLY A 107 -17.47 13.50 -9.87
N LEU A 108 -16.58 13.33 -8.89
CA LEU A 108 -15.32 14.03 -8.79
C LEU A 108 -14.21 13.21 -9.44
N LYS A 109 -13.26 13.92 -10.04
CA LYS A 109 -12.01 13.30 -10.48
C LYS A 109 -11.14 13.02 -9.27
N ALA A 110 -10.31 11.98 -9.33
CA ALA A 110 -9.30 11.78 -8.29
C ALA A 110 -8.42 13.03 -8.12
N GLY A 111 -8.19 13.44 -6.87
CA GLY A 111 -7.44 14.64 -6.53
C GLY A 111 -7.91 15.28 -5.21
N SER A 112 -7.34 16.44 -4.89
CA SER A 112 -7.66 17.16 -3.64
C SER A 112 -8.74 18.21 -3.85
N TYR A 113 -9.72 18.26 -2.95
CA TYR A 113 -10.88 19.16 -2.99
C TYR A 113 -11.09 19.93 -1.69
N THR A 114 -11.86 21.00 -1.73
CA THR A 114 -12.34 21.71 -0.54
C THR A 114 -13.82 21.97 -0.66
N MET A 115 -14.59 21.66 0.37
CA MET A 115 -16.01 22.00 0.45
C MET A 115 -16.21 23.26 1.30
N LYS A 116 -17.12 24.12 0.88
CA LYS A 116 -17.53 25.33 1.59
C LYS A 116 -19.02 25.26 1.89
N ILE A 117 -19.38 25.37 3.16
CA ILE A 117 -20.75 25.28 3.65
C ILE A 117 -21.19 26.68 4.08
N VAL A 118 -22.27 27.19 3.49
CA VAL A 118 -22.79 28.55 3.74
C VAL A 118 -24.24 28.46 4.23
N PRO A 119 -24.56 28.93 5.45
CA PRO A 119 -25.94 28.90 5.94
C PRO A 119 -26.79 29.95 5.22
N VAL A 120 -28.05 29.61 4.99
CA VAL A 120 -29.06 30.51 4.39
C VAL A 120 -29.97 31.04 5.48
N ILE A 121 -29.89 32.34 5.78
CA ILE A 121 -30.65 33.03 6.82
C ILE A 121 -31.52 34.10 6.16
N ASN A 122 -32.82 34.11 6.48
CA ASN A 122 -33.80 35.01 5.84
C ASN A 122 -33.77 34.93 4.29
N GLY A 123 -33.57 33.73 3.75
CA GLY A 123 -33.53 33.48 2.30
C GLY A 123 -32.26 34.00 1.60
N LYS A 124 -31.19 34.33 2.33
CA LYS A 124 -29.91 34.76 1.76
C LYS A 124 -28.75 34.02 2.42
N GLU A 125 -27.71 33.76 1.64
CA GLU A 125 -26.45 33.27 2.20
C GLU A 125 -25.84 34.26 3.18
N ASP A 126 -25.42 33.75 4.34
CA ASP A 126 -24.62 34.48 5.31
C ASP A 126 -23.18 33.96 5.28
N ALA A 127 -22.39 34.49 4.36
CA ALA A 127 -20.98 34.10 4.20
C ALA A 127 -20.13 34.39 5.45
N SER A 128 -20.57 35.27 6.35
CA SER A 128 -19.85 35.53 7.61
C SER A 128 -19.95 34.37 8.60
N LYS A 129 -20.87 33.43 8.35
CA LYS A 129 -21.12 32.23 9.15
C LYS A 129 -20.72 30.94 8.43
N ALA A 130 -20.09 31.04 7.27
CA ALA A 130 -19.66 29.88 6.49
C ALA A 130 -18.45 29.17 7.12
N ALA A 131 -18.25 27.91 6.75
CA ALA A 131 -17.03 27.15 7.04
C ALA A 131 -16.49 26.49 5.77
N GLU A 132 -15.19 26.26 5.71
CA GLU A 132 -14.54 25.43 4.68
C GLU A 132 -13.96 24.19 5.36
N THR A 133 -14.01 23.05 4.66
CA THR A 133 -13.34 21.82 5.11
C THR A 133 -11.83 21.95 4.94
N ALA A 134 -11.07 21.04 5.55
CA ALA A 134 -9.70 20.77 5.12
C ALA A 134 -9.68 20.19 3.68
N GLY A 135 -8.48 19.96 3.13
CA GLY A 135 -8.32 19.26 1.86
C GLY A 135 -8.89 17.85 1.93
N LEU A 136 -9.82 17.52 1.05
CA LEU A 136 -10.50 16.23 0.93
C LEU A 136 -9.87 15.44 -0.22
N GLN A 137 -9.27 14.29 0.07
CA GLN A 137 -8.60 13.47 -0.94
C GLN A 137 -9.60 12.51 -1.59
N VAL A 138 -9.90 12.74 -2.85
CA VAL A 138 -10.78 11.91 -3.67
C VAL A 138 -9.93 10.89 -4.42
N GLU A 139 -10.30 9.63 -4.31
CA GLU A 139 -9.68 8.52 -5.04
C GLU A 139 -10.49 8.17 -6.30
N ALA A 140 -9.89 7.46 -7.26
CA ALA A 140 -10.63 6.93 -8.39
C ALA A 140 -11.22 5.56 -8.02
N HIS A 141 -12.40 5.22 -8.55
CA HIS A 141 -12.83 3.83 -8.51
C HIS A 141 -11.89 2.95 -9.35
N ASP A 142 -11.67 1.72 -8.89
CA ASP A 142 -10.89 0.70 -9.60
C ASP A 142 -11.68 0.15 -10.79
N ARG A 143 -11.33 0.62 -11.99
CA ARG A 143 -11.91 0.20 -13.28
C ARG A 143 -11.15 -0.96 -13.92
N SER A 144 -10.71 -1.92 -13.13
CA SER A 144 -10.19 -3.19 -13.64
C SER A 144 -11.31 -4.20 -13.87
N GLY A 145 -11.04 -5.23 -14.68
CA GLY A 145 -12.03 -6.26 -14.99
C GLY A 145 -12.51 -6.26 -16.44
N PHE A 146 -13.17 -7.36 -16.79
CA PHE A 146 -13.73 -7.56 -18.13
C PHE A 146 -14.79 -6.53 -18.51
N GLY A 147 -15.41 -5.82 -17.56
CA GLY A 147 -16.33 -4.72 -17.84
C GLY A 147 -15.72 -3.56 -18.65
N PHE A 148 -14.40 -3.49 -18.76
CA PHE A 148 -13.68 -2.39 -19.42
C PHE A 148 -12.83 -2.85 -20.62
N VAL A 149 -13.03 -4.08 -21.08
CA VAL A 149 -12.34 -4.63 -22.27
C VAL A 149 -13.21 -4.41 -23.50
N GLU A 150 -12.65 -3.82 -24.56
CA GLU A 150 -13.36 -3.58 -25.84
C GLU A 150 -14.63 -2.70 -25.71
N GLY A 151 -14.77 -1.98 -24.61
CA GLY A 151 -15.88 -1.08 -24.31
C GLY A 151 -15.73 -0.49 -22.91
N THR A 152 -16.83 0.00 -22.34
CA THR A 152 -16.82 0.60 -20.99
C THR A 152 -18.11 0.29 -20.25
N SER A 153 -17.98 0.13 -18.94
CA SER A 153 -19.07 -0.02 -17.99
C SER A 153 -19.29 1.23 -17.13
N SER A 154 -18.64 2.36 -17.43
CA SER A 154 -18.69 3.61 -16.62
C SER A 154 -20.01 4.40 -16.76
N GLY A 155 -21.06 3.83 -17.36
CA GLY A 155 -22.40 4.39 -17.40
C GLY A 155 -22.46 5.85 -17.87
N ALA A 156 -22.96 6.73 -17.01
CA ALA A 156 -23.07 8.18 -17.23
C ALA A 156 -21.81 8.98 -16.86
N TYR A 157 -20.77 8.33 -16.37
CA TYR A 157 -19.49 8.91 -16.00
C TYR A 157 -18.44 8.70 -17.08
N ASN A 158 -17.43 9.57 -17.07
CA ASN A 158 -16.17 9.38 -17.78
C ASN A 158 -15.29 8.42 -16.99
N GLU A 159 -14.26 7.87 -17.63
CA GLU A 159 -13.30 6.97 -16.96
C GLU A 159 -12.47 7.65 -15.86
N ASP A 160 -12.50 8.99 -15.79
CA ASP A 160 -11.85 9.75 -14.73
C ASP A 160 -12.78 10.09 -13.56
N GLY A 161 -13.99 9.53 -13.55
CA GLY A 161 -14.99 9.72 -12.50
C GLY A 161 -15.87 10.96 -12.64
N THR A 162 -15.58 11.84 -13.60
CA THR A 162 -16.41 13.02 -13.84
C THR A 162 -17.68 12.69 -14.61
N LEU A 163 -18.78 13.38 -14.31
CA LEU A 163 -20.02 13.19 -15.05
C LEU A 163 -19.88 13.63 -16.52
N LYS A 164 -20.44 12.86 -17.46
CA LYS A 164 -20.48 13.26 -18.89
C LYS A 164 -21.24 14.58 -19.05
N ALA A 165 -20.72 15.47 -19.89
CA ALA A 165 -21.20 16.85 -20.00
C ALA A 165 -22.67 16.98 -20.44
N ASP A 166 -23.20 15.98 -21.16
CA ASP A 166 -24.60 15.93 -21.63
C ASP A 166 -25.46 14.92 -20.86
N ALA A 167 -24.96 14.35 -19.75
CA ALA A 167 -25.70 13.40 -18.94
C ALA A 167 -26.96 14.03 -18.33
N ILE A 168 -28.04 13.25 -18.33
CA ILE A 168 -29.29 13.58 -17.66
C ILE A 168 -29.20 13.09 -16.23
N VAL A 169 -29.18 13.99 -15.26
CA VAL A 169 -29.16 13.65 -13.82
C VAL A 169 -30.56 13.73 -13.24
N VAL A 170 -30.98 12.69 -12.53
CA VAL A 170 -32.30 12.60 -11.90
C VAL A 170 -32.14 12.19 -10.45
N TYR A 171 -32.62 13.03 -9.53
CA TYR A 171 -32.62 12.74 -8.09
C TYR A 171 -33.91 12.05 -7.66
N VAL A 172 -33.79 10.84 -7.12
CA VAL A 172 -34.90 9.98 -6.73
C VAL A 172 -34.90 9.79 -5.22
N THR A 173 -36.03 10.11 -4.59
CA THR A 173 -36.30 9.88 -3.16
C THR A 173 -37.57 9.04 -3.05
N ASP A 174 -37.82 8.44 -1.89
CA ASP A 174 -39.05 7.68 -1.68
C ASP A 174 -40.32 8.50 -1.95
N ALA A 175 -40.29 9.79 -1.56
CA ALA A 175 -41.40 10.71 -1.74
C ALA A 175 -41.66 11.10 -3.21
N ASN A 176 -40.64 11.03 -4.08
CA ASN A 176 -40.74 11.54 -5.45
C ASN A 176 -40.60 10.46 -6.54
N LYS A 177 -40.26 9.21 -6.21
CA LYS A 177 -39.98 8.12 -7.19
C LYS A 177 -41.01 7.96 -8.30
N ASP A 178 -42.29 8.21 -8.01
CA ASP A 178 -43.40 8.11 -8.97
C ASP A 178 -43.72 9.42 -9.70
N THR A 179 -43.11 10.53 -9.28
CA THR A 179 -43.44 11.89 -9.75
C THR A 179 -42.24 12.65 -10.32
N VAL A 180 -41.03 12.12 -10.16
CA VAL A 180 -39.80 12.68 -10.72
C VAL A 180 -39.90 12.76 -12.25
N THR A 181 -39.35 13.81 -12.85
CA THR A 181 -39.47 14.05 -14.30
C THR A 181 -38.11 14.23 -14.97
N ALA A 182 -37.96 13.70 -16.18
CA ALA A 182 -36.80 13.97 -17.04
C ALA A 182 -37.22 14.20 -18.50
N SER A 183 -36.52 15.09 -19.21
CA SER A 183 -36.80 15.40 -20.61
C SER A 183 -36.01 14.47 -21.54
N ILE A 184 -36.69 13.49 -22.14
CA ILE A 184 -36.08 12.36 -22.87
C ILE A 184 -36.57 12.32 -24.33
N ASP A 185 -35.66 12.17 -25.30
CA ASP A 185 -36.02 11.91 -26.71
C ASP A 185 -36.24 10.43 -26.99
N SER A 186 -37.30 9.88 -26.41
CA SER A 186 -37.64 8.45 -26.54
C SER A 186 -38.03 8.02 -27.97
N THR A 187 -38.30 8.98 -28.88
CA THR A 187 -38.81 8.72 -30.23
C THR A 187 -37.86 9.11 -31.36
N GLY A 188 -36.80 9.88 -31.07
CA GLY A 188 -35.92 10.50 -32.06
C GLY A 188 -36.56 11.69 -32.78
N LYS A 189 -37.58 12.32 -32.17
CA LYS A 189 -38.35 13.44 -32.74
C LYS A 189 -38.32 14.68 -31.86
N GLY A 190 -37.47 14.70 -30.83
CA GLY A 190 -37.37 15.75 -29.83
C GLY A 190 -37.71 15.26 -28.43
N ALA A 191 -37.05 15.85 -27.43
CA ALA A 191 -37.23 15.48 -26.03
C ALA A 191 -38.59 15.92 -25.49
N THR A 192 -39.21 15.07 -24.68
CA THR A 192 -40.45 15.33 -23.95
C THR A 192 -40.31 14.88 -22.51
N ASP A 193 -41.03 15.54 -21.60
CA ASP A 193 -41.00 15.16 -20.19
C ASP A 193 -41.64 13.79 -19.96
N VAL A 194 -40.91 12.94 -19.23
CA VAL A 194 -41.33 11.60 -18.80
C VAL A 194 -41.36 11.59 -17.27
N THR A 195 -42.45 11.09 -16.68
CA THR A 195 -42.68 11.09 -15.23
C THR A 195 -42.62 9.68 -14.64
N GLY A 196 -41.93 9.55 -13.51
CA GLY A 196 -41.74 8.29 -12.77
C GLY A 196 -40.43 7.60 -13.13
N VAL A 197 -39.69 7.11 -12.13
CA VAL A 197 -38.34 6.56 -12.30
C VAL A 197 -38.28 5.41 -13.31
N GLN A 198 -39.18 4.43 -13.21
CA GLN A 198 -39.22 3.32 -14.15
C GLN A 198 -39.61 3.76 -15.56
N ASN A 199 -40.50 4.75 -15.70
CA ASN A 199 -40.90 5.27 -17.01
C ASN A 199 -39.73 6.00 -17.69
N ILE A 200 -38.92 6.74 -16.92
CA ILE A 200 -37.68 7.36 -17.41
C ILE A 200 -36.70 6.30 -17.91
N ILE A 201 -36.47 5.23 -17.14
CA ILE A 201 -35.62 4.10 -17.57
C ILE A 201 -36.18 3.47 -18.86
N THR A 202 -37.48 3.21 -18.90
CA THR A 202 -38.17 2.59 -20.05
C THR A 202 -38.07 3.44 -21.32
N ALA A 203 -37.98 4.76 -21.21
CA ALA A 203 -37.83 5.67 -22.35
C ALA A 203 -36.54 5.43 -23.15
N TYR A 204 -35.51 4.85 -22.53
CA TYR A 204 -34.24 4.50 -23.18
C TYR A 204 -34.29 3.21 -24.00
N LYS A 205 -35.31 2.37 -23.82
CA LYS A 205 -35.41 1.03 -24.44
C LYS A 205 -35.29 1.03 -25.96
N LYS A 206 -35.72 2.09 -26.63
CA LYS A 206 -35.65 2.21 -28.11
C LYS A 206 -34.29 2.71 -28.62
N ASN A 207 -33.34 3.02 -27.73
CA ASN A 207 -32.03 3.60 -28.06
C ASN A 207 -32.13 4.84 -28.95
N LYS A 208 -33.15 5.67 -28.73
CA LYS A 208 -33.35 6.94 -29.45
C LYS A 208 -32.74 8.11 -28.69
N GLU A 209 -32.93 8.15 -27.38
CA GLU A 209 -32.13 9.00 -26.52
C GLU A 209 -30.66 8.54 -26.58
N LYS A 210 -29.76 9.51 -26.64
CA LYS A 210 -28.30 9.28 -26.78
C LYS A 210 -27.51 9.86 -25.63
N ARG A 211 -28.08 10.79 -24.88
CA ARG A 211 -27.48 11.33 -23.67
C ARG A 211 -27.45 10.26 -22.57
N PRO A 212 -26.36 10.10 -21.83
CA PRO A 212 -26.31 9.18 -20.70
C PRO A 212 -27.32 9.55 -19.61
N LEU A 213 -27.73 8.58 -18.80
CA LEU A 213 -28.66 8.77 -17.68
C LEU A 213 -27.98 8.45 -16.35
N CYS A 214 -28.01 9.38 -15.41
CA CYS A 214 -27.53 9.19 -14.04
C CYS A 214 -28.72 9.31 -13.08
N LEU A 215 -29.10 8.19 -12.46
CA LEU A 215 -30.15 8.13 -11.44
C LEU A 215 -29.49 8.13 -10.06
N ARG A 216 -29.72 9.21 -9.30
CA ARG A 216 -29.19 9.42 -7.94
C ARG A 216 -30.27 9.16 -6.91
N PHE A 217 -30.23 8.00 -6.26
CA PHE A 217 -31.16 7.62 -5.21
C PHE A 217 -30.69 8.14 -3.85
N ILE A 218 -31.63 8.55 -3.00
CA ILE A 218 -31.35 9.15 -1.70
C ILE A 218 -32.30 8.57 -0.65
N GLY A 219 -31.73 7.92 0.37
CA GLY A 219 -32.46 7.38 1.52
C GLY A 219 -33.11 6.01 1.29
N ASN A 220 -34.08 5.68 2.15
CA ASN A 220 -34.81 4.42 2.08
C ASN A 220 -35.89 4.44 0.99
N ILE A 221 -35.61 3.82 -0.15
CA ILE A 221 -36.54 3.74 -1.27
C ILE A 221 -37.36 2.48 -1.12
N THR A 222 -38.67 2.64 -0.97
CA THR A 222 -39.64 1.54 -1.05
C THR A 222 -40.12 1.39 -2.49
N ASP A 223 -40.89 0.34 -2.79
CA ASP A 223 -41.46 0.02 -4.10
C ASP A 223 -42.00 1.24 -4.89
N PRO A 224 -41.38 1.60 -6.03
CA PRO A 224 -42.03 2.44 -7.04
C PRO A 224 -43.34 1.83 -7.56
N ALA A 225 -44.28 2.68 -7.99
CA ALA A 225 -45.59 2.25 -8.47
C ALA A 225 -45.51 1.41 -9.75
N ASP A 226 -44.62 1.79 -10.67
CA ASP A 226 -44.38 1.07 -11.92
C ASP A 226 -43.12 0.20 -11.79
N MET A 227 -43.30 -1.10 -11.59
CA MET A 227 -42.19 -2.06 -11.51
C MET A 227 -42.52 -3.36 -12.25
N PRO A 228 -41.95 -3.59 -13.45
CA PRO A 228 -42.15 -4.83 -14.17
C PRO A 228 -41.71 -6.03 -13.33
N LYS A 229 -42.69 -6.86 -12.91
CA LYS A 229 -42.49 -8.02 -12.04
C LYS A 229 -41.95 -7.70 -10.63
N GLY A 230 -42.10 -6.47 -10.17
CA GLY A 230 -41.68 -6.05 -8.83
C GLY A 230 -40.25 -5.54 -8.71
N ASP A 231 -39.54 -5.33 -9.82
CA ASP A 231 -38.19 -4.73 -9.83
C ASP A 231 -38.15 -3.45 -10.67
N LEU A 232 -37.16 -2.60 -10.38
CA LEU A 232 -36.68 -1.63 -11.37
C LEU A 232 -36.01 -2.38 -12.51
N MET A 233 -36.27 -2.00 -13.76
CA MET A 233 -35.82 -2.74 -14.92
C MET A 233 -35.18 -1.84 -15.98
N ILE A 234 -33.91 -2.10 -16.26
CA ILE A 234 -33.17 -1.58 -17.41
C ILE A 234 -33.25 -2.60 -18.54
N ASP A 235 -33.85 -2.23 -19.67
CA ASP A 235 -33.98 -3.11 -20.82
C ASP A 235 -33.52 -2.42 -22.12
N THR A 236 -32.60 -3.08 -22.85
CA THR A 236 -32.13 -2.71 -24.19
C THR A 236 -31.30 -1.41 -24.26
N ALA A 237 -31.16 -0.67 -23.17
CA ALA A 237 -30.47 0.62 -23.13
C ALA A 237 -28.96 0.50 -23.41
N LYS A 238 -28.42 1.42 -24.23
CA LYS A 238 -26.99 1.47 -24.61
C LYS A 238 -26.35 2.87 -24.54
N ALA A 239 -27.07 3.86 -24.01
CA ALA A 239 -26.60 5.24 -23.97
C ALA A 239 -25.63 5.54 -22.80
N GLY A 240 -25.36 4.55 -21.94
CA GLY A 240 -24.76 4.77 -20.64
C GLY A 240 -25.84 5.04 -19.59
N ILE A 241 -25.99 4.14 -18.62
CA ILE A 241 -26.87 4.35 -17.46
C ILE A 241 -26.08 4.10 -16.19
N THR A 242 -26.10 5.04 -15.25
CA THR A 242 -25.63 4.83 -13.88
C THR A 242 -26.82 4.87 -12.92
N VAL A 243 -26.91 3.86 -12.06
CA VAL A 243 -27.82 3.78 -10.91
C VAL A 243 -26.95 3.90 -9.67
N GLU A 244 -26.99 5.04 -9.00
CA GLU A 244 -26.13 5.30 -7.83
C GLU A 244 -26.93 5.72 -6.60
N GLY A 245 -26.51 5.26 -5.44
CA GLY A 245 -26.97 5.82 -4.17
C GLY A 245 -26.08 6.95 -3.67
N ILE A 246 -26.66 7.85 -2.88
CA ILE A 246 -25.97 8.99 -2.29
C ILE A 246 -25.87 8.82 -0.79
N GLY A 247 -24.68 9.05 -0.24
CA GLY A 247 -24.41 8.89 1.19
C GLY A 247 -24.47 7.44 1.66
N THR A 248 -24.53 7.27 2.98
CA THR A 248 -24.44 5.96 3.65
C THR A 248 -25.79 5.24 3.78
N ASP A 249 -26.90 5.89 3.42
CA ASP A 249 -28.26 5.50 3.81
C ASP A 249 -29.21 5.26 2.62
N THR A 250 -28.65 5.15 1.42
CA THR A 250 -29.45 4.76 0.25
C THR A 250 -29.66 3.26 0.23
N VAL A 251 -30.93 2.85 0.27
CA VAL A 251 -31.33 1.43 0.20
C VAL A 251 -32.51 1.22 -0.75
N PHE A 252 -32.51 0.09 -1.44
CA PHE A 252 -33.69 -0.45 -2.13
C PHE A 252 -34.29 -1.49 -1.19
N ASN A 253 -35.49 -1.18 -0.69
CA ASN A 253 -36.14 -1.92 0.37
C ASN A 253 -37.50 -2.44 -0.09
N GLY A 254 -37.55 -3.74 -0.38
CA GLY A 254 -38.74 -4.39 -0.94
C GLY A 254 -38.56 -4.86 -2.38
N PHE A 255 -37.61 -4.30 -3.13
CA PHE A 255 -37.45 -4.58 -4.57
C PHE A 255 -35.97 -4.63 -4.98
N GLY A 256 -35.71 -5.21 -6.16
CA GLY A 256 -34.39 -5.32 -6.75
C GLY A 256 -34.21 -4.53 -8.06
N LEU A 257 -33.07 -4.76 -8.72
CA LEU A 257 -32.72 -4.17 -10.02
C LEU A 257 -32.47 -5.25 -11.06
N VAL A 258 -33.19 -5.19 -12.18
CA VAL A 258 -33.09 -6.13 -13.29
C VAL A 258 -32.49 -5.48 -14.53
N MET A 259 -31.52 -6.15 -15.13
CA MET A 259 -30.85 -5.73 -16.36
C MET A 259 -31.04 -6.76 -17.49
N LYS A 260 -31.52 -6.29 -18.63
CA LYS A 260 -31.81 -7.11 -19.83
C LYS A 260 -31.33 -6.41 -21.09
N ASN A 261 -30.58 -7.11 -21.94
CA ASN A 261 -30.15 -6.69 -23.27
C ASN A 261 -29.45 -5.32 -23.30
N CYS A 262 -28.91 -4.85 -22.16
CA CYS A 262 -28.35 -3.52 -22.02
C CYS A 262 -26.82 -3.54 -22.07
N SER A 263 -26.24 -2.37 -22.33
CA SER A 263 -24.80 -2.19 -22.38
C SER A 263 -24.36 -0.84 -21.80
N ASN A 264 -23.15 -0.82 -21.22
CA ASN A 264 -22.57 0.31 -20.51
C ASN A 264 -23.48 0.75 -19.34
N VAL A 265 -23.59 -0.11 -18.33
CA VAL A 265 -24.37 0.15 -17.11
C VAL A 265 -23.50 0.05 -15.87
N GLU A 266 -23.61 1.04 -15.00
CA GLU A 266 -22.95 1.11 -13.70
C GLU A 266 -24.00 1.10 -12.60
N VAL A 267 -23.79 0.29 -11.55
CA VAL A 267 -24.64 0.23 -10.36
C VAL A 267 -23.75 0.34 -9.14
N ARG A 268 -23.97 1.34 -8.29
CA ARG A 268 -23.08 1.60 -7.15
C ARG A 268 -23.70 2.21 -5.92
N ASN A 269 -23.08 1.97 -4.77
CA ASN A 269 -23.41 2.59 -3.48
C ASN A 269 -24.89 2.43 -3.07
N ILE A 270 -25.44 1.21 -3.23
CA ILE A 270 -26.83 0.87 -2.87
C ILE A 270 -26.84 -0.33 -1.94
N GLY A 271 -27.68 -0.27 -0.91
CA GLY A 271 -28.01 -1.42 -0.08
C GLY A 271 -29.30 -2.08 -0.55
N PHE A 272 -29.24 -3.31 -1.01
CA PHE A 272 -30.41 -4.10 -1.39
C PHE A 272 -30.88 -4.91 -0.20
N MET A 273 -32.15 -4.76 0.19
CA MET A 273 -32.71 -5.48 1.33
C MET A 273 -34.19 -5.79 1.16
N ASN A 274 -34.63 -6.86 1.80
CA ASN A 274 -36.01 -7.33 1.79
C ASN A 274 -36.60 -7.46 0.36
N CYS A 275 -35.77 -7.78 -0.64
CA CYS A 275 -36.23 -7.93 -2.01
C CYS A 275 -37.32 -9.01 -2.06
N ASN A 276 -38.52 -8.62 -2.49
CA ASN A 276 -39.70 -9.50 -2.55
C ASN A 276 -40.19 -9.73 -3.99
N SER A 277 -39.36 -9.39 -4.97
CA SER A 277 -39.72 -9.38 -6.37
C SER A 277 -39.96 -10.79 -6.92
N SER A 278 -40.66 -10.87 -8.05
CA SER A 278 -40.94 -12.17 -8.67
C SER A 278 -39.74 -12.76 -9.42
N GLU A 279 -38.76 -11.95 -9.82
CA GLU A 279 -37.50 -12.47 -10.36
C GLU A 279 -36.60 -12.97 -9.21
N GLY A 280 -36.79 -12.45 -7.99
CA GLY A 280 -36.23 -12.97 -6.73
C GLY A 280 -34.77 -12.61 -6.47
N ASP A 281 -34.12 -11.96 -7.43
CA ASP A 281 -32.73 -11.52 -7.32
C ASP A 281 -32.66 -10.07 -6.79
N ASP A 282 -31.73 -9.74 -5.89
CA ASP A 282 -31.53 -8.34 -5.44
C ASP A 282 -31.06 -7.47 -6.61
N CYS A 283 -30.05 -7.94 -7.36
CA CYS A 283 -29.58 -7.35 -8.60
C CYS A 283 -29.35 -8.45 -9.64
N GLY A 284 -30.19 -8.51 -10.67
CA GLY A 284 -30.21 -9.60 -11.64
C GLY A 284 -29.89 -9.15 -13.07
N LEU A 285 -28.74 -9.57 -13.60
CA LEU A 285 -28.44 -9.49 -15.04
C LEU A 285 -29.07 -10.72 -15.71
N GLN A 286 -30.28 -10.57 -16.25
CA GLN A 286 -31.10 -11.72 -16.63
C GLN A 286 -30.79 -12.27 -18.03
N GLN A 287 -30.42 -11.42 -18.98
CA GLN A 287 -30.10 -11.87 -20.35
C GLN A 287 -29.45 -10.79 -21.21
N GLY A 288 -28.49 -11.19 -22.03
CA GLY A 288 -27.99 -10.42 -23.17
C GLY A 288 -27.26 -9.12 -22.82
N ASN A 289 -26.78 -8.98 -21.59
CA ASN A 289 -26.07 -7.77 -21.17
C ASN A 289 -24.57 -7.85 -21.47
N ASP A 290 -23.97 -6.71 -21.82
CA ASP A 290 -22.53 -6.56 -22.02
C ASP A 290 -22.00 -5.26 -21.40
N HIS A 291 -20.78 -5.23 -20.89
CA HIS A 291 -20.20 -4.04 -20.23
C HIS A 291 -21.09 -3.52 -19.08
N ILE A 292 -21.15 -4.33 -18.02
CA ILE A 292 -21.87 -4.01 -16.78
C ILE A 292 -20.88 -4.00 -15.61
N TRP A 293 -21.03 -3.01 -14.73
CA TRP A 293 -20.27 -2.90 -13.50
C TRP A 293 -21.19 -2.71 -12.30
N VAL A 294 -21.16 -3.65 -11.36
CA VAL A 294 -21.86 -3.54 -10.07
C VAL A 294 -20.82 -3.49 -8.97
N HIS A 295 -20.75 -2.38 -8.24
CA HIS A 295 -19.70 -2.20 -7.26
C HIS A 295 -20.10 -1.37 -6.05
N ASN A 296 -19.39 -1.54 -4.93
CA ASN A 296 -19.65 -0.80 -3.69
C ASN A 296 -21.13 -0.89 -3.25
N CYS A 297 -21.78 -2.04 -3.47
CA CYS A 297 -23.14 -2.30 -3.03
C CYS A 297 -23.16 -3.24 -1.82
N ASP A 298 -24.13 -3.04 -0.93
CA ASP A 298 -24.45 -4.00 0.13
C ASP A 298 -25.61 -4.89 -0.34
N PHE A 299 -25.47 -6.19 -0.17
CA PHE A 299 -26.51 -7.17 -0.42
C PHE A 299 -26.93 -7.82 0.89
N PHE A 300 -28.13 -7.53 1.36
CA PHE A 300 -28.73 -8.11 2.55
C PHE A 300 -29.72 -9.21 2.17
N TYR A 301 -30.49 -9.73 3.14
CA TYR A 301 -31.49 -10.75 2.87
C TYR A 301 -32.62 -10.27 1.93
N GLY A 302 -32.92 -11.11 0.95
CA GLY A 302 -34.21 -11.10 0.27
C GLY A 302 -35.33 -11.72 1.13
N ASP A 303 -36.55 -11.66 0.63
CA ASP A 303 -37.66 -12.43 1.20
C ASP A 303 -37.58 -13.91 0.82
N ALA A 304 -38.10 -14.76 1.69
CA ALA A 304 -38.02 -16.20 1.51
C ALA A 304 -38.74 -16.63 0.22
N GLY A 305 -38.01 -17.30 -0.67
CA GLY A 305 -38.55 -17.88 -1.90
C GLY A 305 -39.34 -19.17 -1.66
N SER A 306 -39.72 -19.84 -2.74
CA SER A 306 -40.49 -21.10 -2.66
C SER A 306 -39.64 -22.33 -2.38
N ASP A 307 -38.35 -22.28 -2.68
CA ASP A 307 -37.42 -23.40 -2.47
C ASP A 307 -36.77 -23.34 -1.08
N ALA A 308 -36.46 -24.51 -0.51
CA ALA A 308 -35.91 -24.61 0.84
C ALA A 308 -34.55 -23.91 1.01
N ASP A 309 -33.80 -23.72 -0.08
CA ASP A 309 -32.53 -23.01 -0.11
C ASP A 309 -32.68 -21.51 -0.41
N GLN A 310 -33.91 -20.99 -0.45
CA GLN A 310 -34.24 -19.57 -0.66
C GLN A 310 -34.72 -18.86 0.62
N VAL A 311 -34.46 -19.43 1.80
CA VAL A 311 -34.91 -18.87 3.09
C VAL A 311 -34.29 -17.51 3.42
N LYS A 312 -33.18 -17.14 2.77
CA LYS A 312 -32.48 -15.84 2.87
C LYS A 312 -32.61 -14.99 1.58
N GLY A 313 -33.59 -15.29 0.72
CA GLY A 313 -33.68 -14.77 -0.65
C GLY A 313 -33.23 -15.79 -1.71
N ASP A 314 -33.49 -15.53 -3.00
CA ASP A 314 -32.88 -16.31 -4.09
C ASP A 314 -31.45 -15.82 -4.36
N GLY A 315 -31.13 -15.21 -5.51
CA GLY A 315 -29.79 -14.70 -5.80
C GLY A 315 -29.58 -13.27 -5.30
N ALA A 316 -28.44 -12.95 -4.69
CA ALA A 316 -28.12 -11.56 -4.41
C ALA A 316 -27.73 -10.82 -5.71
N LEU A 317 -26.65 -11.25 -6.36
CA LEU A 317 -26.13 -10.64 -7.59
C LEU A 317 -25.91 -11.71 -8.66
N ASP A 318 -26.97 -12.00 -9.39
CA ASP A 318 -27.02 -13.05 -10.41
C ASP A 318 -26.65 -12.51 -11.80
N THR A 319 -25.82 -13.25 -12.54
CA THR A 319 -25.37 -12.90 -13.89
C THR A 319 -25.62 -14.02 -14.89
N LYS A 320 -26.64 -13.82 -15.73
CA LYS A 320 -27.22 -14.83 -16.63
C LYS A 320 -27.14 -14.32 -18.07
N THR A 321 -26.58 -15.13 -18.98
CA THR A 321 -26.48 -14.82 -20.42
C THR A 321 -25.81 -13.48 -20.69
N SER A 322 -24.70 -13.21 -20.01
CA SER A 322 -23.99 -11.93 -20.04
C SER A 322 -22.47 -12.10 -20.11
N THR A 323 -21.77 -11.10 -20.64
CA THR A 323 -20.31 -11.10 -20.84
C THR A 323 -19.74 -9.69 -20.65
N TYR A 324 -18.43 -9.55 -20.47
CA TYR A 324 -17.78 -8.27 -20.17
C TYR A 324 -18.42 -7.63 -18.94
N VAL A 325 -18.39 -8.36 -17.82
CA VAL A 325 -19.00 -7.91 -16.55
C VAL A 325 -17.92 -7.86 -15.48
N THR A 326 -17.97 -6.83 -14.64
CA THR A 326 -17.16 -6.71 -13.42
C THR A 326 -18.09 -6.55 -12.22
N HIS A 327 -17.88 -7.36 -11.19
CA HIS A 327 -18.50 -7.19 -9.87
C HIS A 327 -17.39 -6.97 -8.85
N SER A 328 -17.34 -5.78 -8.24
CA SER A 328 -16.23 -5.45 -7.37
C SER A 328 -16.56 -4.64 -6.14
N TYR A 329 -15.80 -4.82 -5.05
CA TYR A 329 -16.04 -4.08 -3.80
C TYR A 329 -17.48 -4.18 -3.29
N ASN A 330 -18.19 -5.30 -3.53
CA ASN A 330 -19.52 -5.51 -2.97
C ASN A 330 -19.44 -6.28 -1.65
N HIS A 331 -20.37 -6.03 -0.74
CA HIS A 331 -20.48 -6.73 0.54
C HIS A 331 -21.77 -7.54 0.58
N PHE A 332 -21.62 -8.85 0.72
CA PHE A 332 -22.70 -9.82 0.84
C PHE A 332 -22.87 -10.20 2.31
N TRP A 333 -23.99 -9.76 2.90
CA TRP A 333 -24.32 -9.94 4.30
C TRP A 333 -25.14 -11.21 4.49
N ASP A 334 -24.47 -12.31 4.81
CA ASP A 334 -25.06 -13.60 5.19
C ASP A 334 -26.03 -14.16 4.13
N ASN A 335 -25.92 -13.78 2.85
CA ASN A 335 -26.84 -14.24 1.81
C ASN A 335 -26.81 -15.78 1.64
N GLY A 336 -27.97 -16.38 1.34
CA GLY A 336 -28.06 -17.82 1.07
C GLY A 336 -27.42 -18.23 -0.27
N LYS A 337 -27.56 -17.37 -1.29
CA LYS A 337 -26.95 -17.55 -2.61
C LYS A 337 -26.46 -16.18 -3.10
N CYS A 338 -25.16 -15.98 -3.17
CA CYS A 338 -24.62 -14.68 -3.58
C CYS A 338 -24.70 -14.50 -5.09
N ASN A 339 -23.98 -15.32 -5.87
CA ASN A 339 -23.80 -15.08 -7.29
C ASN A 339 -23.95 -16.36 -8.11
N LEU A 340 -25.04 -16.49 -8.87
CA LEU A 340 -25.08 -17.42 -9.98
C LEU A 340 -24.48 -16.78 -11.24
N GLN A 341 -23.42 -17.39 -11.75
CA GLN A 341 -22.80 -17.03 -13.02
C GLN A 341 -23.14 -18.06 -14.10
N GLY A 342 -23.92 -17.65 -15.09
CA GLY A 342 -24.22 -18.43 -16.28
C GLY A 342 -25.34 -19.47 -16.15
N MET A 343 -25.89 -19.80 -17.31
CA MET A 343 -26.98 -20.75 -17.56
C MET A 343 -26.47 -21.94 -18.38
N LYS A 344 -27.35 -22.90 -18.67
CA LYS A 344 -26.95 -24.19 -19.28
C LYS A 344 -26.54 -24.10 -20.76
N THR A 345 -26.85 -23.02 -21.46
CA THR A 345 -26.70 -22.88 -22.93
C THR A 345 -25.72 -21.79 -23.34
N GLU A 346 -25.03 -21.20 -22.38
CA GLU A 346 -24.00 -20.18 -22.61
C GLU A 346 -22.68 -20.80 -23.08
N LYS A 347 -21.69 -19.96 -23.36
CA LYS A 347 -20.40 -20.35 -23.92
C LYS A 347 -19.26 -19.81 -23.07
N GLU A 348 -18.10 -20.46 -23.16
CA GLU A 348 -16.87 -20.10 -22.45
C GLU A 348 -16.29 -18.73 -22.87
N THR A 349 -16.80 -18.15 -23.95
CA THR A 349 -16.48 -16.78 -24.40
C THR A 349 -17.22 -15.70 -23.61
N ASN A 350 -18.01 -16.07 -22.59
CA ASN A 350 -18.60 -15.12 -21.67
C ASN A 350 -17.60 -14.86 -20.53
N TYR A 351 -17.05 -13.65 -20.48
CA TYR A 351 -15.99 -13.26 -19.55
C TYR A 351 -16.53 -12.39 -18.42
N VAL A 352 -16.26 -12.77 -17.17
CA VAL A 352 -16.73 -12.06 -15.97
C VAL A 352 -15.63 -11.97 -14.91
N THR A 353 -15.58 -10.85 -14.21
CA THR A 353 -14.65 -10.58 -13.12
C THR A 353 -15.38 -10.44 -11.79
N TYR A 354 -14.86 -11.07 -10.73
CA TYR A 354 -15.21 -10.82 -9.34
C TYR A 354 -13.95 -10.41 -8.58
N HIS A 355 -13.89 -9.19 -8.04
CA HIS A 355 -12.75 -8.80 -7.21
C HIS A 355 -13.07 -7.91 -6.04
N HIS A 356 -12.31 -8.06 -4.96
CA HIS A 356 -12.47 -7.24 -3.76
C HIS A 356 -13.87 -7.30 -3.14
N ASN A 357 -14.64 -8.35 -3.42
CA ASN A 357 -15.94 -8.53 -2.78
C ASN A 357 -15.75 -9.19 -1.40
N TRP A 358 -16.60 -8.80 -0.45
CA TRP A 358 -16.67 -9.38 0.88
C TRP A 358 -17.87 -10.34 0.96
N TYR A 359 -17.61 -11.62 1.08
CA TYR A 359 -18.61 -12.66 1.32
C TYR A 359 -18.66 -12.94 2.82
N ASP A 360 -19.43 -12.15 3.55
CA ASP A 360 -19.46 -12.06 5.01
C ASP A 360 -20.54 -13.00 5.58
N HIS A 361 -20.11 -14.15 6.08
CA HIS A 361 -20.93 -15.21 6.64
C HIS A 361 -21.99 -15.79 5.69
N SER A 362 -21.92 -15.47 4.41
CA SER A 362 -22.84 -15.99 3.39
C SER A 362 -22.67 -17.48 3.14
N ASP A 363 -23.74 -18.14 2.71
CA ASP A 363 -23.79 -19.59 2.59
C ASP A 363 -22.97 -20.09 1.40
N SER A 364 -23.27 -19.60 0.19
CA SER A 364 -22.85 -20.24 -1.05
C SER A 364 -22.87 -19.35 -2.30
N ARG A 365 -22.25 -19.86 -3.37
CA ARG A 365 -22.20 -19.27 -4.72
C ARG A 365 -21.35 -18.01 -4.78
N HIS A 366 -20.05 -18.13 -4.54
CA HIS A 366 -19.14 -16.98 -4.44
C HIS A 366 -18.01 -16.95 -5.50
N PRO A 367 -18.28 -17.04 -6.83
CA PRO A 367 -19.54 -17.33 -7.50
C PRO A 367 -19.77 -18.83 -7.74
N ARG A 368 -20.99 -19.18 -8.17
CA ARG A 368 -21.33 -20.48 -8.76
C ARG A 368 -21.39 -20.36 -10.29
N ILE A 369 -20.46 -20.99 -11.00
CA ILE A 369 -20.18 -20.74 -12.41
C ILE A 369 -20.67 -21.91 -13.28
N ARG A 370 -21.35 -21.59 -14.38
CA ARG A 370 -21.70 -22.49 -15.48
C ARG A 370 -21.12 -21.96 -16.77
N THR A 371 -20.48 -22.81 -17.57
CA THR A 371 -20.09 -22.58 -18.98
C THR A 371 -19.22 -21.35 -19.28
N CYS A 372 -19.01 -20.40 -18.36
CA CYS A 372 -18.30 -19.14 -18.56
C CYS A 372 -16.82 -19.25 -18.18
N SER A 373 -16.06 -18.22 -18.55
CA SER A 373 -14.69 -17.97 -18.10
C SER A 373 -14.69 -16.84 -17.07
N VAL A 374 -14.25 -17.13 -15.85
CA VAL A 374 -14.37 -16.19 -14.72
C VAL A 374 -13.03 -15.97 -14.08
N HIS A 375 -12.68 -14.70 -13.91
CA HIS A 375 -11.55 -14.31 -13.08
C HIS A 375 -12.06 -13.85 -11.70
N SER A 376 -11.62 -14.52 -10.64
CA SER A 376 -12.01 -14.27 -9.26
C SER A 376 -10.75 -13.97 -8.45
N TYR A 377 -10.51 -12.71 -8.11
CA TYR A 377 -9.27 -12.33 -7.43
C TYR A 377 -9.46 -11.35 -6.27
N ASN A 378 -8.61 -11.46 -5.24
CA ASN A 378 -8.66 -10.61 -4.03
C ASN A 378 -10.05 -10.48 -3.38
N ASN A 379 -10.90 -11.50 -3.45
CA ASN A 379 -12.16 -11.51 -2.69
C ASN A 379 -11.90 -12.06 -1.27
N TYR A 380 -12.65 -11.57 -0.30
CA TYR A 380 -12.60 -12.01 1.08
C TYR A 380 -13.79 -12.92 1.39
N PHE A 381 -13.51 -14.18 1.69
CA PHE A 381 -14.47 -15.22 2.02
C PHE A 381 -14.41 -15.47 3.52
N ASP A 382 -15.40 -14.94 4.24
CA ASP A 382 -15.30 -14.68 5.67
C ASP A 382 -16.39 -15.46 6.43
N GLY A 383 -16.09 -16.68 6.88
CA GLY A 383 -17.03 -17.51 7.64
C GLY A 383 -18.16 -18.14 6.81
N ASN A 384 -17.88 -18.56 5.57
CA ASN A 384 -18.93 -19.07 4.68
C ASN A 384 -19.34 -20.53 4.98
N ALA A 385 -20.63 -20.73 5.23
CA ALA A 385 -21.15 -21.97 5.81
C ALA A 385 -21.22 -23.19 4.85
N LYS A 386 -21.21 -22.99 3.52
CA LYS A 386 -21.25 -24.09 2.53
C LYS A 386 -20.03 -24.12 1.62
N TYR A 387 -19.90 -23.20 0.68
CA TYR A 387 -18.78 -23.19 -0.27
C TYR A 387 -18.50 -21.82 -0.89
N GLY A 388 -17.23 -21.59 -1.27
CA GLY A 388 -16.76 -20.39 -1.96
C GLY A 388 -17.01 -20.46 -3.48
N ILE A 389 -15.93 -20.58 -4.25
CA ILE A 389 -15.96 -20.63 -5.71
C ILE A 389 -16.39 -22.02 -6.18
N GLY A 390 -17.49 -22.11 -6.94
CA GLY A 390 -18.01 -23.38 -7.45
C GLY A 390 -18.10 -23.42 -8.97
N VAL A 391 -17.51 -24.43 -9.61
CA VAL A 391 -17.57 -24.59 -11.09
C VAL A 391 -18.39 -25.79 -11.54
N THR A 392 -19.19 -25.57 -12.57
CA THR A 392 -20.10 -26.55 -13.16
C THR A 392 -20.17 -26.37 -14.69
N LYS A 393 -20.76 -27.34 -15.39
CA LYS A 393 -21.03 -27.31 -16.84
C LYS A 393 -19.81 -26.93 -17.69
N GLY A 394 -18.63 -27.41 -17.32
CA GLY A 394 -17.39 -27.13 -18.06
C GLY A 394 -16.83 -25.72 -17.92
N ALA A 395 -17.28 -24.94 -16.94
CA ALA A 395 -16.73 -23.61 -16.68
C ALA A 395 -15.21 -23.64 -16.41
N SER A 396 -14.56 -22.53 -16.73
CA SER A 396 -13.16 -22.25 -16.36
C SER A 396 -13.13 -21.07 -15.38
N ALA A 397 -12.54 -21.25 -14.21
CA ALA A 397 -12.35 -20.18 -13.24
C ALA A 397 -10.87 -20.01 -12.90
N PHE A 398 -10.39 -18.78 -12.93
CA PHE A 398 -9.09 -18.43 -12.38
C PHE A 398 -9.30 -17.78 -11.00
N ALA A 399 -8.85 -18.46 -9.95
CA ALA A 399 -8.93 -18.00 -8.57
C ALA A 399 -7.54 -17.53 -8.12
N GLU A 400 -7.34 -16.22 -7.99
CA GLU A 400 -6.04 -15.62 -7.66
C GLU A 400 -6.07 -14.79 -6.38
N ASN A 401 -5.12 -15.00 -5.47
CA ASN A 401 -4.90 -14.15 -4.29
C ASN A 401 -6.17 -13.83 -3.47
N ASN A 402 -7.14 -14.74 -3.42
CA ASN A 402 -8.30 -14.60 -2.54
C ASN A 402 -7.94 -15.02 -1.11
N TYR A 403 -8.69 -14.53 -0.13
CA TYR A 403 -8.53 -14.92 1.27
C TYR A 403 -9.76 -15.67 1.76
N PHE A 404 -9.60 -16.90 2.21
CA PHE A 404 -10.65 -17.75 2.75
C PHE A 404 -10.44 -17.99 4.24
N ARG A 405 -11.18 -17.27 5.09
CA ARG A 405 -11.27 -17.52 6.53
C ARG A 405 -12.48 -18.40 6.82
N ASN A 406 -12.27 -19.59 7.38
CA ASN A 406 -13.35 -20.48 7.83
C ASN A 406 -14.43 -20.75 6.76
N CYS A 407 -14.09 -20.58 5.48
CA CYS A 407 -14.96 -20.96 4.37
C CYS A 407 -14.97 -22.47 4.29
N LYS A 408 -16.12 -23.11 4.54
CA LYS A 408 -16.21 -24.56 4.72
C LYS A 408 -15.56 -25.35 3.59
N ASN A 409 -15.91 -25.02 2.35
CA ASN A 409 -15.32 -25.57 1.13
C ASN A 409 -14.91 -24.40 0.21
N PRO A 410 -13.65 -23.90 0.29
CA PRO A 410 -13.20 -22.69 -0.42
C PRO A 410 -13.43 -22.74 -1.93
N MET A 411 -13.21 -23.90 -2.52
CA MET A 411 -13.35 -24.15 -3.95
C MET A 411 -13.98 -25.53 -4.16
N MET A 412 -14.86 -25.65 -5.16
CA MET A 412 -15.50 -26.92 -5.49
C MET A 412 -15.73 -27.08 -7.00
N SER A 413 -15.57 -28.31 -7.48
CA SER A 413 -15.96 -28.72 -8.85
C SER A 413 -17.02 -29.82 -8.80
N SER A 414 -18.11 -29.65 -9.55
CA SER A 414 -19.26 -30.56 -9.51
C SER A 414 -18.92 -32.01 -9.91
N GLY A 415 -19.33 -32.97 -9.08
CA GLY A 415 -19.15 -34.41 -9.31
C GLY A 415 -17.72 -34.93 -9.12
N GLN A 416 -16.83 -34.15 -8.51
CA GLN A 416 -15.46 -34.54 -8.16
C GLN A 416 -14.95 -33.78 -6.92
N GLY A 417 -13.72 -34.05 -6.51
CA GLY A 417 -13.10 -33.39 -5.36
C GLY A 417 -13.95 -33.56 -4.10
N THR A 418 -14.13 -32.45 -3.39
CA THR A 418 -14.95 -32.37 -2.18
C THR A 418 -16.42 -32.72 -2.45
N ASP A 419 -16.98 -32.37 -3.61
CA ASP A 419 -18.38 -32.65 -3.95
C ASP A 419 -18.67 -34.16 -4.03
N ALA A 420 -17.66 -34.97 -4.37
CA ALA A 420 -17.78 -36.43 -4.43
C ALA A 420 -17.72 -37.14 -3.06
N LEU A 421 -17.41 -36.43 -1.97
CA LEU A 421 -17.26 -37.01 -0.62
C LEU A 421 -18.56 -37.06 0.22
N GLY A 422 -19.67 -36.44 -0.23
CA GLY A 422 -20.91 -36.33 0.56
C GLY A 422 -22.20 -36.30 -0.28
N GLU A 423 -23.31 -35.79 0.29
CA GLU A 423 -24.54 -35.49 -0.46
C GLU A 423 -24.27 -34.29 -1.38
N GLY A 424 -23.85 -34.54 -2.63
CA GLY A 424 -23.38 -33.49 -3.56
C GLY A 424 -24.18 -32.18 -3.51
N THR A 425 -23.46 -31.06 -3.44
CA THR A 425 -24.03 -29.70 -3.27
C THR A 425 -24.58 -29.16 -4.59
N PHE A 426 -24.11 -29.69 -5.72
CA PHE A 426 -24.58 -29.34 -7.05
C PHE A 426 -25.66 -30.30 -7.56
N SER A 427 -26.47 -29.85 -8.52
CA SER A 427 -27.59 -30.61 -9.11
C SER A 427 -27.17 -31.75 -10.06
N GLY A 428 -26.04 -32.42 -9.79
CA GLY A 428 -25.47 -33.48 -10.61
C GLY A 428 -24.94 -33.00 -11.97
N GLU A 429 -24.62 -31.70 -12.08
CA GLU A 429 -24.07 -31.12 -13.31
C GLU A 429 -22.64 -31.64 -13.55
N THR A 430 -22.18 -31.62 -14.80
CA THR A 430 -20.77 -31.88 -15.09
C THR A 430 -19.88 -30.83 -14.42
N GLY A 431 -18.66 -31.19 -14.04
CA GLY A 431 -17.69 -30.29 -13.42
C GLY A 431 -17.08 -29.29 -14.39
N GLY A 432 -16.44 -28.26 -13.85
CA GLY A 432 -15.52 -27.37 -14.55
C GLY A 432 -14.13 -27.43 -13.91
N ILE A 433 -13.19 -26.61 -14.36
CA ILE A 433 -11.85 -26.52 -13.74
C ILE A 433 -11.66 -25.14 -13.10
N ILE A 434 -11.19 -25.16 -11.86
CA ILE A 434 -10.63 -23.99 -11.17
C ILE A 434 -9.11 -24.09 -11.28
N LYS A 435 -8.47 -23.06 -11.82
CA LYS A 435 -7.04 -22.81 -11.70
C LYS A 435 -6.84 -21.90 -10.48
N ALA A 436 -5.98 -22.29 -9.54
CA ALA A 436 -5.75 -21.56 -8.30
C ALA A 436 -4.30 -21.06 -8.19
N CYS A 437 -4.10 -19.80 -7.81
CA CYS A 437 -2.79 -19.20 -7.62
C CYS A 437 -2.79 -18.27 -6.40
N GLY A 438 -1.82 -18.40 -5.49
CA GLY A 438 -1.58 -17.44 -4.40
C GLY A 438 -2.71 -17.22 -3.38
N ASN A 439 -3.77 -18.04 -3.38
CA ASN A 439 -4.88 -17.91 -2.43
C ASN A 439 -4.42 -18.26 -1.00
N TYR A 440 -4.97 -17.56 -0.01
CA TYR A 440 -4.81 -17.87 1.41
C TYR A 440 -6.04 -18.64 1.91
N ILE A 441 -5.85 -19.81 2.50
CA ILE A 441 -6.94 -20.65 3.02
C ILE A 441 -6.65 -21.04 4.46
N GLU A 442 -7.55 -20.69 5.37
CA GLU A 442 -7.53 -21.11 6.76
C GLU A 442 -8.91 -21.61 7.23
N GLY A 443 -8.89 -22.62 8.11
CA GLY A 443 -10.11 -23.15 8.74
C GLY A 443 -11.11 -23.85 7.81
N ALA A 444 -10.72 -24.15 6.57
CA ALA A 444 -11.54 -24.94 5.65
C ALA A 444 -11.79 -26.35 6.19
N SER A 445 -13.00 -26.86 6.01
CA SER A 445 -13.35 -28.25 6.34
C SER A 445 -12.87 -29.22 5.26
N SER A 446 -12.89 -28.82 3.99
CA SER A 446 -12.40 -29.64 2.88
C SER A 446 -11.88 -28.77 1.73
N TYR A 447 -10.73 -29.17 1.19
CA TYR A 447 -10.14 -28.66 -0.03
C TYR A 447 -9.18 -29.71 -0.57
N ILE A 448 -9.43 -30.21 -1.79
CA ILE A 448 -8.65 -31.29 -2.40
C ILE A 448 -7.94 -30.76 -3.65
N PRO A 449 -6.67 -30.36 -3.57
CA PRO A 449 -5.94 -29.91 -4.74
C PRO A 449 -5.56 -31.08 -5.66
N TYR A 450 -5.33 -30.76 -6.94
CA TYR A 450 -4.89 -31.74 -7.95
C TYR A 450 -3.62 -32.51 -7.53
N SER A 451 -2.70 -31.84 -6.83
CA SER A 451 -1.47 -32.43 -6.29
C SER A 451 -1.74 -33.56 -5.29
N GLN A 452 -2.84 -33.46 -4.53
CA GLN A 452 -3.28 -34.47 -3.57
C GLN A 452 -4.07 -35.60 -4.26
N ASN A 453 -4.94 -35.26 -5.21
CA ASN A 453 -5.72 -36.25 -5.97
C ASN A 453 -5.92 -35.81 -7.43
N SER A 454 -5.01 -36.25 -8.30
CA SER A 454 -5.03 -35.91 -9.73
C SER A 454 -6.19 -36.52 -10.51
N THR A 455 -7.00 -37.38 -9.89
CA THR A 455 -8.21 -37.93 -10.50
C THR A 455 -9.44 -37.11 -10.11
N SER A 456 -9.61 -36.80 -8.82
CA SER A 456 -10.80 -36.14 -8.28
C SER A 456 -10.39 -35.01 -7.32
N PHE A 457 -10.47 -33.77 -7.79
CA PHE A 457 -9.94 -32.57 -7.14
C PHE A 457 -10.89 -31.37 -7.26
N ASP A 458 -10.71 -30.38 -6.40
CA ASP A 458 -11.45 -29.11 -6.41
C ASP A 458 -10.79 -28.07 -7.32
N ALA A 459 -9.45 -27.97 -7.27
CA ALA A 459 -8.69 -26.99 -8.04
C ALA A 459 -7.33 -27.53 -8.52
N TYR A 460 -6.83 -26.96 -9.61
CA TYR A 460 -5.47 -27.15 -10.12
C TYR A 460 -4.59 -25.97 -9.70
N GLU A 461 -3.68 -26.20 -8.76
CA GLU A 461 -2.83 -25.16 -8.20
C GLU A 461 -1.59 -24.90 -9.06
N VAL A 462 -1.27 -23.63 -9.26
CA VAL A 462 -0.07 -23.15 -9.95
C VAL A 462 0.73 -22.22 -9.06
N SER A 463 2.03 -22.07 -9.33
CA SER A 463 2.91 -21.18 -8.58
C SER A 463 2.97 -19.75 -9.16
N SER A 464 2.60 -19.60 -10.43
CA SER A 464 2.51 -18.31 -11.13
C SER A 464 1.21 -18.21 -11.93
N PRO A 465 0.58 -17.01 -11.99
CA PRO A 465 -0.57 -16.74 -12.86
C PRO A 465 -0.30 -17.04 -14.34
N SER A 466 0.96 -16.97 -14.79
CA SER A 466 1.33 -17.22 -16.18
C SER A 466 1.33 -18.70 -16.59
N GLU A 467 1.27 -19.63 -15.63
CA GLU A 467 1.32 -21.07 -15.90
C GLU A 467 0.01 -21.57 -16.52
N LYS A 468 0.09 -22.44 -17.52
CA LYS A 468 -1.09 -23.05 -18.12
C LYS A 468 -1.50 -24.33 -17.40
N VAL A 469 -2.81 -24.56 -17.29
CA VAL A 469 -3.34 -25.90 -16.96
C VAL A 469 -3.15 -26.79 -18.20
N PRO A 470 -2.45 -27.93 -18.09
CA PRO A 470 -2.21 -28.81 -19.22
C PRO A 470 -3.51 -29.40 -19.81
N ASP A 471 -3.56 -29.58 -21.13
CA ASP A 471 -4.71 -30.18 -21.82
C ASP A 471 -5.07 -31.58 -21.33
N SER A 472 -4.11 -32.30 -20.72
CA SER A 472 -4.31 -33.63 -20.14
C SER A 472 -5.12 -33.61 -18.84
N VAL A 473 -5.22 -32.47 -18.16
CA VAL A 473 -6.01 -32.32 -16.93
C VAL A 473 -7.48 -32.23 -17.31
N LYS A 474 -8.28 -33.21 -16.88
CA LYS A 474 -9.70 -33.32 -17.19
C LYS A 474 -10.52 -33.56 -15.93
N THR A 475 -11.74 -33.02 -15.91
CA THR A 475 -12.72 -33.33 -14.86
C THR A 475 -13.22 -34.77 -14.96
N VAL A 476 -13.51 -35.40 -13.82
CA VAL A 476 -14.15 -36.74 -13.75
C VAL A 476 -15.53 -36.68 -14.38
N SER A 477 -16.34 -35.75 -13.89
CA SER A 477 -17.70 -35.52 -14.38
C SER A 477 -17.66 -34.57 -15.58
N GLY A 478 -17.72 -35.11 -16.79
CA GLY A 478 -17.81 -34.34 -18.04
C GLY A 478 -16.56 -34.30 -18.91
N GLY A 479 -15.39 -34.71 -18.40
CA GLY A 479 -14.15 -34.74 -19.19
C GLY A 479 -13.71 -33.37 -19.69
N THR A 480 -14.02 -32.30 -18.96
CA THR A 480 -13.78 -30.91 -19.34
C THR A 480 -12.34 -30.52 -19.02
N GLY A 481 -11.69 -29.79 -19.92
CA GLY A 481 -10.40 -29.13 -19.65
C GLY A 481 -10.58 -27.66 -19.25
N TYR A 482 -9.48 -27.01 -18.92
CA TYR A 482 -9.42 -25.58 -18.65
C TYR A 482 -8.99 -24.86 -19.92
N ASN A 483 -9.67 -23.77 -20.28
CA ASN A 483 -9.44 -23.10 -21.56
C ASN A 483 -8.26 -22.10 -21.56
N ASN A 484 -7.63 -21.88 -20.41
CA ASN A 484 -6.46 -21.01 -20.26
C ASN A 484 -6.69 -19.55 -20.71
N PHE A 485 -7.94 -19.06 -20.63
CA PHE A 485 -8.31 -17.69 -21.00
C PHE A 485 -7.46 -16.63 -20.29
N ASP A 486 -7.09 -16.90 -19.04
CA ASP A 486 -6.31 -16.04 -18.14
C ASP A 486 -4.84 -15.86 -18.56
N THR A 487 -4.35 -16.70 -19.47
CA THR A 487 -2.99 -16.59 -20.03
C THR A 487 -2.97 -16.02 -21.44
N ASP A 488 -4.14 -15.71 -22.01
CA ASP A 488 -4.28 -15.10 -23.32
C ASP A 488 -4.36 -13.58 -23.17
N SER A 489 -3.28 -12.88 -23.51
CA SER A 489 -3.19 -11.42 -23.42
C SER A 489 -4.12 -10.69 -24.38
N SER A 490 -4.75 -11.37 -25.34
CA SER A 490 -5.79 -10.78 -26.20
C SER A 490 -7.18 -10.78 -25.56
N ILE A 491 -7.37 -11.60 -24.52
CA ILE A 491 -8.60 -11.70 -23.76
C ILE A 491 -8.45 -10.94 -22.44
N MET A 492 -7.37 -11.20 -21.70
CA MET A 492 -7.18 -10.65 -20.36
C MET A 492 -6.91 -9.15 -20.34
N TYR A 493 -7.54 -8.49 -19.37
CA TYR A 493 -7.30 -7.09 -19.05
C TYR A 493 -6.07 -6.91 -18.14
N SER A 494 -5.59 -5.66 -18.04
CA SER A 494 -4.53 -5.29 -17.11
C SER A 494 -5.09 -5.06 -15.71
N TYR A 495 -4.45 -5.63 -14.70
CA TYR A 495 -4.78 -5.46 -13.28
C TYR A 495 -3.54 -5.68 -12.42
N LYS A 496 -3.63 -5.28 -11.15
CA LYS A 496 -2.64 -5.61 -10.13
C LYS A 496 -3.38 -6.31 -9.00
N ALA A 497 -3.12 -7.59 -8.80
CA ALA A 497 -3.65 -8.28 -7.63
C ALA A 497 -2.86 -7.87 -6.38
N ASP A 498 -3.57 -7.57 -5.30
CA ASP A 498 -3.00 -7.42 -3.97
C ASP A 498 -2.53 -8.78 -3.42
N ALA A 499 -1.67 -8.75 -2.41
CA ALA A 499 -1.30 -9.97 -1.72
C ALA A 499 -2.51 -10.52 -0.97
N ALA A 500 -2.72 -11.85 -1.04
CA ALA A 500 -3.89 -12.46 -0.40
C ALA A 500 -4.01 -12.09 1.09
N ALA A 501 -2.89 -12.01 1.82
CA ALA A 501 -2.87 -11.66 3.24
C ALA A 501 -3.41 -10.25 3.56
N ASP A 502 -3.35 -9.31 2.61
CA ASP A 502 -3.83 -7.94 2.79
C ASP A 502 -5.32 -7.79 2.44
N VAL A 503 -5.89 -8.78 1.74
CA VAL A 503 -7.27 -8.79 1.26
C VAL A 503 -8.28 -8.51 2.38
N PRO A 504 -8.22 -9.12 3.58
CA PRO A 504 -9.17 -8.80 4.64
C PRO A 504 -9.20 -7.31 4.99
N THR A 505 -8.03 -6.67 5.12
CA THR A 505 -7.94 -5.23 5.45
C THR A 505 -8.45 -4.35 4.31
N ILE A 506 -8.05 -4.65 3.07
CA ILE A 506 -8.43 -3.84 1.91
C ILE A 506 -9.93 -3.96 1.63
N VAL A 507 -10.44 -5.19 1.64
CA VAL A 507 -11.84 -5.48 1.30
C VAL A 507 -12.77 -4.93 2.38
N THR A 508 -12.49 -5.16 3.67
CA THR A 508 -13.36 -4.62 4.74
C THR A 508 -13.35 -3.10 4.83
N ALA A 509 -12.31 -2.43 4.33
CA ALA A 509 -12.26 -0.97 4.30
C ALA A 509 -13.05 -0.33 3.14
N LYS A 510 -13.23 -1.05 2.02
CA LYS A 510 -13.75 -0.48 0.76
C LYS A 510 -14.99 -1.17 0.21
N ALA A 511 -15.29 -2.40 0.61
CA ALA A 511 -16.45 -3.13 0.10
C ALA A 511 -17.76 -2.65 0.74
N GLY A 512 -18.84 -2.73 -0.02
CA GLY A 512 -20.15 -2.23 0.40
C GLY A 512 -20.33 -0.74 0.13
N ARG A 513 -21.39 -0.16 0.70
CA ARG A 513 -21.67 1.27 0.58
C ARG A 513 -20.57 2.11 1.25
N VAL A 514 -20.48 3.37 0.85
CA VAL A 514 -19.55 4.34 1.44
C VAL A 514 -19.66 4.33 2.97
N GLN A 515 -18.51 4.40 3.63
CA GLN A 515 -18.38 4.34 5.10
C GLN A 515 -19.04 3.09 5.75
N GLY A 516 -19.19 1.99 5.00
CA GLY A 516 -19.82 0.75 5.45
C GLY A 516 -21.35 0.83 5.56
N GLY A 517 -21.97 1.90 5.06
CA GLY A 517 -23.41 2.12 5.17
C GLY A 517 -23.89 2.49 6.58
N ASP A 518 -25.19 2.77 6.70
CA ASP A 518 -25.82 3.19 7.95
C ASP A 518 -26.38 2.05 8.82
N LEU A 519 -26.52 0.86 8.25
CA LEU A 519 -26.85 -0.36 8.97
C LEU A 519 -25.57 -1.14 9.27
N GLN A 520 -25.09 -1.01 10.50
CA GLN A 520 -23.91 -1.71 10.98
C GLN A 520 -24.32 -3.01 11.67
N TRP A 521 -23.75 -4.13 11.24
CA TRP A 521 -23.98 -5.44 11.83
C TRP A 521 -22.66 -6.13 12.17
N LYS A 522 -22.66 -6.93 13.23
CA LYS A 522 -21.48 -7.71 13.63
C LYS A 522 -21.90 -9.15 13.90
N PHE A 523 -21.35 -10.07 13.13
CA PHE A 523 -21.54 -11.51 13.33
C PHE A 523 -20.74 -12.01 14.55
N ASP A 524 -21.26 -13.06 15.18
CA ASP A 524 -20.53 -13.83 16.18
C ASP A 524 -19.89 -15.03 15.47
N ASN A 525 -18.63 -14.88 15.07
CA ASN A 525 -17.89 -15.90 14.31
C ASN A 525 -17.90 -17.28 15.00
N SER A 526 -18.06 -17.36 16.33
CA SER A 526 -18.12 -18.65 17.03
C SER A 526 -19.39 -19.45 16.74
N VAL A 527 -20.44 -18.78 16.28
CA VAL A 527 -21.75 -19.33 15.94
C VAL A 527 -22.01 -19.24 14.44
N ASP A 528 -21.78 -18.08 13.85
CA ASP A 528 -22.22 -17.74 12.51
C ASP A 528 -21.35 -18.36 11.41
N ASP A 529 -20.04 -18.61 11.64
CA ASP A 529 -19.11 -19.17 10.64
C ASP A 529 -19.60 -20.47 9.96
N THR A 530 -20.39 -21.27 10.69
CA THR A 530 -20.91 -22.56 10.21
C THR A 530 -22.42 -22.57 10.02
N SER A 531 -23.09 -21.47 10.37
CA SER A 531 -24.53 -21.35 10.32
C SER A 531 -25.00 -20.97 8.93
N TYR A 532 -25.92 -21.76 8.39
CA TYR A 532 -26.71 -21.39 7.21
C TYR A 532 -28.20 -21.20 7.56
N ALA A 533 -28.49 -21.09 8.85
CA ALA A 533 -29.81 -20.69 9.33
C ALA A 533 -29.99 -19.17 9.14
N VAL A 534 -31.23 -18.72 9.04
CA VAL A 534 -31.54 -17.28 9.06
C VAL A 534 -31.09 -16.71 10.40
N ASN A 535 -30.21 -15.70 10.39
CA ASN A 535 -29.92 -14.90 11.57
C ASN A 535 -31.14 -14.01 11.85
N GLN A 536 -31.98 -14.45 12.79
CA GLN A 536 -33.26 -13.78 13.06
C GLN A 536 -33.08 -12.33 13.50
N ALA A 537 -32.03 -12.03 14.27
CA ALA A 537 -31.78 -10.68 14.75
C ALA A 537 -31.38 -9.74 13.61
N LEU A 538 -30.59 -10.21 12.63
CA LEU A 538 -30.30 -9.47 11.41
C LEU A 538 -31.57 -9.26 10.58
N LYS A 539 -32.37 -10.31 10.34
CA LYS A 539 -33.64 -10.19 9.59
C LYS A 539 -34.59 -9.19 10.28
N ASP A 540 -34.69 -9.22 11.60
CA ASP A 540 -35.49 -8.28 12.36
C ASP A 540 -34.96 -6.84 12.22
N ALA A 541 -33.65 -6.63 12.22
CA ALA A 541 -33.06 -5.31 11.98
C ALA A 541 -33.38 -4.78 10.57
N LEU A 542 -33.29 -5.64 9.54
CA LEU A 542 -33.61 -5.30 8.15
C LEU A 542 -35.09 -4.96 7.95
N VAL A 543 -36.00 -5.76 8.53
CA VAL A 543 -37.46 -5.51 8.43
C VAL A 543 -37.88 -4.25 9.18
N ASN A 544 -37.17 -3.91 10.27
CA ASN A 544 -37.45 -2.72 11.07
C ASN A 544 -36.64 -1.48 10.65
N TYR A 545 -35.83 -1.58 9.59
CA TYR A 545 -34.99 -0.49 9.12
C TYR A 545 -35.83 0.74 8.75
N LYS A 546 -35.36 1.92 9.18
CA LYS A 546 -35.97 3.21 8.87
C LYS A 546 -34.87 4.20 8.57
N SER A 547 -35.09 5.01 7.54
CA SER A 547 -34.21 6.15 7.28
C SER A 547 -34.25 7.13 8.45
N SER A 548 -33.08 7.63 8.83
CA SER A 548 -32.94 8.73 9.79
C SER A 548 -33.00 10.10 9.13
N ILE A 549 -33.11 10.18 7.79
CA ILE A 549 -33.20 11.45 7.07
C ILE A 549 -34.48 12.19 7.49
N VAL A 550 -34.29 13.43 7.95
CA VAL A 550 -35.37 14.37 8.31
C VAL A 550 -35.84 15.15 7.09
N ALA A 551 -34.89 15.62 6.26
CA ALA A 551 -35.19 16.43 5.08
C ALA A 551 -34.06 16.37 4.04
N ILE A 552 -34.41 16.56 2.77
CA ILE A 552 -33.51 16.49 1.60
C ILE A 552 -33.63 17.80 0.82
N GLY A 553 -32.50 18.47 0.63
CA GLY A 553 -32.29 19.71 -0.11
C GLY A 553 -32.96 20.96 0.42
N SER A 554 -34.26 20.92 0.71
CA SER A 554 -35.02 22.02 1.28
C SER A 554 -36.03 21.53 2.32
N GLY A 555 -36.67 22.46 3.05
CA GLY A 555 -37.66 22.11 4.06
C GLY A 555 -37.06 21.66 5.39
N PHE A 556 -35.82 22.07 5.68
CA PHE A 556 -35.18 21.83 6.98
C PHE A 556 -36.02 22.42 8.10
N THR A 557 -36.20 21.65 9.17
CA THR A 557 -36.99 22.08 10.32
C THR A 557 -36.07 22.45 11.48
N ASP A 558 -36.35 23.59 12.11
CA ASP A 558 -35.74 24.01 13.36
C ASP A 558 -36.52 23.33 14.49
N SER A 559 -36.22 22.06 14.78
CA SER A 559 -36.86 21.34 15.88
C SER A 559 -36.34 21.80 17.25
N THR A 560 -36.34 23.11 17.48
CA THR A 560 -36.28 23.72 18.81
C THR A 560 -37.67 23.65 19.46
N THR A 561 -38.09 22.44 19.86
CA THR A 561 -39.16 22.27 20.86
C THR A 561 -38.55 21.79 22.17
N ASP A 562 -38.90 22.50 23.25
CA ASP A 562 -38.30 22.51 24.59
C ASP A 562 -37.86 21.16 25.20
N PRO A 563 -36.79 21.16 26.00
CA PRO A 563 -36.24 19.97 26.65
C PRO A 563 -37.14 19.44 27.78
N VAL A 564 -37.29 18.12 27.87
CA VAL A 564 -37.71 17.48 29.13
C VAL A 564 -36.49 17.45 30.06
N VAL A 565 -36.58 18.24 31.12
CA VAL A 565 -35.59 18.40 32.18
C VAL A 565 -35.55 17.16 33.08
N THR A 566 -34.37 16.57 33.26
CA THR A 566 -33.90 16.06 34.56
C THR A 566 -32.45 16.51 34.79
N THR A 567 -32.31 17.39 35.80
CA THR A 567 -31.13 18.03 36.42
C THR A 567 -30.06 17.02 36.90
N GLU A 568 -28.76 17.33 36.91
CA GLU A 568 -28.01 18.23 37.86
C GLU A 568 -26.83 18.96 37.16
N GLU A 569 -26.71 20.30 37.23
CA GLU A 569 -25.85 21.13 38.12
C GLU A 569 -24.36 20.70 38.20
N THR A 570 -23.29 21.50 38.02
CA THR A 570 -22.94 22.91 37.69
C THR A 570 -21.41 22.87 37.40
N LYS A 571 -20.72 23.74 36.65
CA LYS A 571 -20.35 25.13 36.99
C LYS A 571 -19.44 25.78 35.92
N THR A 572 -19.67 27.05 35.72
CA THR A 572 -19.10 28.08 34.82
C THR A 572 -17.58 28.34 34.98
N THR A 573 -16.89 28.83 33.94
CA THR A 573 -16.10 30.10 33.95
C THR A 573 -15.85 30.62 32.52
N THR A 574 -16.11 31.91 32.32
CA THR A 574 -15.93 32.70 31.09
C THR A 574 -14.58 33.43 31.10
N VAL A 575 -13.87 33.53 29.96
CA VAL A 575 -12.92 34.63 29.70
C VAL A 575 -13.05 35.11 28.25
N THR A 576 -13.35 36.40 28.11
CA THR A 576 -13.38 37.16 26.87
C THR A 576 -12.01 37.80 26.65
N THR A 577 -11.46 37.80 25.43
CA THR A 577 -10.36 38.70 25.06
C THR A 577 -10.51 39.15 23.60
N THR A 578 -10.83 40.43 23.43
CA THR A 578 -10.82 41.17 22.16
C THR A 578 -9.46 41.82 21.93
N VAL A 579 -8.86 41.65 20.74
CA VAL A 579 -7.88 42.59 20.16
C VAL A 579 -8.05 42.64 18.63
N SER A 580 -8.31 43.83 18.10
CA SER A 580 -8.14 44.25 16.70
C SER A 580 -6.76 44.93 16.56
N VAL A 581 -6.04 44.92 15.42
CA VAL A 581 -6.11 45.91 14.31
C VAL A 581 -5.06 45.59 13.19
N SER A 582 -5.48 45.72 11.91
CA SER A 582 -4.81 46.19 10.66
C SER A 582 -3.60 45.51 9.98
N LYS A 583 -3.87 44.86 8.83
CA LYS A 583 -3.48 45.13 7.42
C LYS A 583 -2.13 45.83 7.11
N ASP A 584 -1.24 45.18 6.32
CA ASP A 584 -0.99 45.47 4.88
C ASP A 584 -0.09 44.45 4.13
N THR A 585 -0.54 44.10 2.91
CA THR A 585 0.07 43.74 1.59
C THR A 585 1.33 42.86 1.32
N THR A 586 1.11 41.97 0.33
CA THR A 586 1.96 41.50 -0.81
C THR A 586 3.15 40.57 -0.58
N ALA A 587 2.97 39.28 -0.94
CA ALA A 587 3.69 38.57 -2.02
C ALA A 587 3.04 37.20 -2.24
N THR A 588 2.69 36.89 -3.49
CA THR A 588 2.08 35.63 -3.90
C THR A 588 3.18 34.58 -4.05
N ALA A 589 3.31 33.67 -3.08
CA ALA A 589 4.06 32.43 -3.21
C ALA A 589 3.07 31.27 -3.13
N LEU A 590 2.95 30.51 -4.22
CA LEU A 590 2.24 29.24 -4.28
C LEU A 590 2.92 28.29 -3.29
N THR A 591 2.26 28.04 -2.16
CA THR A 591 2.69 27.03 -1.19
C THR A 591 1.88 25.78 -1.48
N THR A 592 2.52 24.85 -2.19
CA THR A 592 2.01 23.50 -2.42
C THR A 592 2.05 22.78 -1.07
N ALA A 593 0.88 22.55 -0.47
CA ALA A 593 0.77 21.73 0.74
C ALA A 593 0.83 20.25 0.34
N THR A 594 1.89 19.59 0.76
CA THR A 594 2.10 18.14 0.77
C THR A 594 1.14 17.52 1.79
N THR A 595 0.32 16.54 1.39
CA THR A 595 -0.44 15.71 2.34
C THR A 595 -0.14 14.24 2.10
N LYS A 596 0.47 13.57 3.08
CA LYS A 596 0.74 12.12 3.07
C LYS A 596 -0.51 11.34 3.47
N ASN A 597 -0.90 10.35 2.67
CA ASN A 597 -2.02 9.45 2.95
C ASN A 597 -1.49 8.08 3.43
N THR A 598 -1.32 7.91 4.73
CA THR A 598 -0.96 6.62 5.34
C THR A 598 -1.84 6.36 6.55
N THR A 599 -2.99 5.69 6.39
CA THR A 599 -3.72 5.15 7.54
C THR A 599 -3.03 3.84 7.97
N PRO A 600 -2.55 3.70 9.21
CA PRO A 600 -1.86 2.49 9.66
C PRO A 600 -2.85 1.31 9.74
N THR A 601 -2.40 0.14 9.29
CA THR A 601 -3.16 -1.13 9.27
C THR A 601 -3.51 -1.68 10.65
N THR A 602 -2.96 -1.09 11.71
CA THR A 602 -3.34 -1.32 13.11
C THR A 602 -3.30 0.03 13.83
N PRO A 603 -4.39 0.45 14.50
CA PRO A 603 -4.40 1.69 15.27
C PRO A 603 -3.27 1.70 16.31
N ASP A 604 -2.64 2.86 16.50
CA ASP A 604 -1.71 3.07 17.60
C ASP A 604 -2.45 2.84 18.93
N VAL A 605 -1.79 2.15 19.88
CA VAL A 605 -2.32 1.91 21.24
C VAL A 605 -1.41 2.63 22.24
N PRO A 606 -1.71 3.90 22.58
CA PRO A 606 -0.90 4.70 23.49
C PRO A 606 -0.83 4.08 24.88
N VAL A 607 0.35 4.11 25.50
CA VAL A 607 0.59 3.60 26.85
C VAL A 607 0.84 4.75 27.84
N ALA A 608 0.70 4.47 29.13
CA ALA A 608 0.99 5.45 30.16
C ALA A 608 2.45 5.92 30.07
N GLY A 609 2.65 7.22 29.89
CA GLY A 609 3.97 7.83 29.66
C GLY A 609 4.15 8.40 28.24
N ASP A 610 3.29 8.00 27.30
CA ASP A 610 3.19 8.63 25.98
C ASP A 610 2.54 10.01 26.06
N ILE A 611 2.86 10.87 25.11
CA ILE A 611 2.48 12.28 25.12
C ILE A 611 1.86 12.67 23.77
N PHE A 612 0.63 13.19 23.79
CA PHE A 612 -0.02 13.72 22.60
C PHE A 612 0.33 15.18 22.38
N CYS A 613 0.62 15.53 21.14
CA CYS A 613 0.87 16.90 20.70
C CYS A 613 -0.13 17.32 19.62
N SER A 614 -0.43 18.61 19.53
CA SER A 614 -1.21 19.18 18.43
C SER A 614 -0.61 20.53 18.01
N PRO A 615 -0.93 21.05 16.80
CA PRO A 615 -0.45 22.35 16.36
C PRO A 615 -0.77 23.51 17.32
N ALA A 616 -1.86 23.39 18.09
CA ALA A 616 -2.31 24.39 19.07
C ALA A 616 -2.18 23.89 20.53
N GLY A 617 -1.39 22.83 20.76
CA GLY A 617 -1.27 22.17 22.04
C GLY A 617 -0.68 23.08 23.12
N THR A 618 -1.40 23.18 24.25
CA THR A 618 -0.99 23.95 25.44
C THR A 618 -1.28 23.19 26.75
N GLY A 619 -1.78 21.96 26.62
CA GLY A 619 -2.20 21.08 27.70
C GLY A 619 -1.07 20.23 28.27
N SER A 620 -1.44 19.20 29.03
CA SER A 620 -0.46 18.29 29.65
C SER A 620 0.12 17.24 28.69
N GLY A 621 -0.57 16.97 27.59
CA GLY A 621 -0.27 15.90 26.65
C GLY A 621 -0.74 14.51 27.08
N SER A 622 -1.52 14.41 28.17
CA SER A 622 -2.00 13.14 28.72
C SER A 622 -3.07 12.42 27.88
N SER A 623 -3.67 13.11 26.92
CA SER A 623 -4.66 12.55 26.00
C SER A 623 -4.80 13.42 24.74
N GLU A 624 -5.45 12.88 23.71
CA GLU A 624 -5.80 13.62 22.48
C GLU A 624 -6.59 14.92 22.76
N LYS A 625 -7.39 14.95 23.84
CA LYS A 625 -8.22 16.10 24.23
C LYS A 625 -7.48 17.15 25.06
N ASP A 626 -6.29 16.82 25.54
CA ASP A 626 -5.43 17.72 26.31
C ASP A 626 -3.99 17.70 25.76
N PRO A 627 -3.77 18.01 24.46
CA PRO A 627 -2.46 17.85 23.83
C PRO A 627 -1.48 18.93 24.28
N ALA A 628 -0.21 18.55 24.44
CA ALA A 628 0.91 19.45 24.75
C ALA A 628 1.48 20.11 23.49
N SER A 629 2.37 21.08 23.67
CA SER A 629 3.24 21.52 22.58
C SER A 629 4.37 20.51 22.36
N VAL A 630 4.92 20.45 21.15
CA VAL A 630 6.04 19.55 20.82
C VAL A 630 7.26 19.80 21.71
N THR A 631 7.61 21.06 21.95
CA THR A 631 8.76 21.43 22.79
C THR A 631 8.59 21.01 24.24
N ASP A 632 7.38 21.13 24.78
CA ASP A 632 7.06 20.68 26.13
C ASP A 632 7.08 19.15 26.22
N ALA A 633 6.51 18.46 25.23
CA ALA A 633 6.53 16.99 25.15
C ALA A 633 7.95 16.43 25.08
N ILE A 634 8.82 17.00 24.24
CA ILE A 634 10.24 16.63 24.15
C ILE A 634 10.93 16.73 25.51
N SER A 635 10.65 17.79 26.29
CA SER A 635 11.27 17.99 27.60
C SER A 635 10.81 16.99 28.68
N LYS A 636 9.66 16.33 28.46
CA LYS A 636 9.01 15.44 29.44
C LYS A 636 9.10 13.96 29.09
N LEU A 637 9.27 13.63 27.81
CA LEU A 637 9.22 12.25 27.34
C LEU A 637 10.31 11.42 28.00
N SER A 638 9.93 10.26 28.55
CA SER A 638 10.87 9.29 29.13
C SER A 638 11.32 8.25 28.09
N ALA A 639 12.45 7.58 28.31
CA ALA A 639 12.95 6.56 27.39
C ALA A 639 11.92 5.42 27.21
N GLY A 640 11.72 4.96 25.98
CA GLY A 640 10.75 3.91 25.63
C GLY A 640 9.33 4.41 25.35
N HIS A 641 9.07 5.72 25.44
CA HIS A 641 7.76 6.30 25.19
C HIS A 641 7.70 7.08 23.88
N THR A 642 6.47 7.37 23.46
CA THR A 642 6.15 7.98 22.18
C THR A 642 5.49 9.36 22.34
N ILE A 643 5.94 10.32 21.54
CA ILE A 643 5.21 11.55 21.24
C ILE A 643 4.33 11.27 20.02
N TYR A 644 3.02 11.31 20.25
CA TYR A 644 2.00 11.15 19.22
C TYR A 644 1.58 12.52 18.69
N LEU A 645 1.92 12.80 17.44
CA LEU A 645 1.57 14.04 16.76
C LEU A 645 0.17 13.90 16.15
N LEU A 646 -0.78 14.69 16.64
CA LEU A 646 -2.08 14.84 15.99
C LEU A 646 -1.89 15.61 14.67
N GLY A 647 -2.77 15.33 13.70
CA GLY A 647 -2.64 15.86 12.34
C GLY A 647 -2.60 17.39 12.27
N GLY A 648 -1.82 17.89 11.32
CA GLY A 648 -1.74 19.31 10.97
C GLY A 648 -0.32 19.88 10.91
N THR A 649 -0.26 21.18 10.63
CA THR A 649 0.99 21.93 10.50
C THR A 649 1.40 22.60 11.81
N TYR A 650 2.53 22.20 12.36
CA TYR A 650 3.14 22.75 13.57
C TYR A 650 4.08 23.88 13.16
N LYS A 651 3.76 25.10 13.58
CA LYS A 651 4.53 26.29 13.22
C LYS A 651 5.59 26.60 14.27
N PHE A 652 6.83 26.71 13.83
CA PHE A 652 7.96 27.04 14.68
C PHE A 652 8.64 28.32 14.19
N SER A 653 8.97 29.20 15.13
CA SER A 653 9.81 30.38 14.89
C SER A 653 11.23 30.23 15.44
N GLU A 654 11.48 29.14 16.16
CA GLU A 654 12.74 28.88 16.87
C GLU A 654 13.21 27.47 16.55
N MET A 655 14.53 27.25 16.69
CA MET A 655 15.14 25.93 16.58
C MET A 655 14.64 25.01 17.71
N ILE A 656 14.34 23.75 17.37
CA ILE A 656 14.09 22.70 18.36
C ILE A 656 15.43 22.02 18.67
N LEU A 657 15.91 22.14 19.90
CA LEU A 657 17.10 21.43 20.39
C LEU A 657 16.69 20.25 21.27
N ILE A 658 17.11 19.06 20.87
CA ILE A 658 17.12 17.85 21.70
C ILE A 658 18.57 17.60 22.10
N ASP A 659 18.95 18.06 23.29
CA ASP A 659 20.32 17.97 23.78
C ASP A 659 20.75 16.53 24.11
N ALA A 660 22.06 16.31 24.24
CA ALA A 660 22.64 15.01 24.57
C ALA A 660 22.21 14.42 25.94
N GLN A 661 21.62 15.22 26.84
CA GLN A 661 21.09 14.72 28.11
C GLN A 661 19.66 14.16 27.94
N ASN A 662 18.97 14.56 26.87
CA ASN A 662 17.66 14.08 26.51
C ASN A 662 17.75 12.87 25.57
N SER A 663 18.26 11.75 26.07
CA SER A 663 18.48 10.53 25.29
C SER A 663 17.52 9.40 25.67
N GLY A 664 17.23 8.52 24.72
CA GLY A 664 16.68 7.20 24.97
C GLY A 664 17.75 6.22 25.44
N THR A 665 17.49 4.92 25.29
CA THR A 665 18.50 3.86 25.47
C THR A 665 18.40 2.81 24.36
N ALA A 666 19.40 1.94 24.25
CA ALA A 666 19.42 0.87 23.24
C ALA A 666 18.17 -0.01 23.23
N ASN A 667 17.53 -0.22 24.38
CA ASN A 667 16.32 -1.05 24.49
C ASN A 667 15.03 -0.22 24.69
N ALA A 668 15.13 1.12 24.68
CA ALA A 668 14.02 2.01 24.96
C ALA A 668 14.25 3.35 24.25
N MET A 669 14.09 3.35 22.92
CA MET A 669 14.18 4.58 22.12
C MET A 669 13.04 5.54 22.48
N LYS A 670 13.30 6.84 22.32
CA LYS A 670 12.26 7.86 22.37
C LYS A 670 11.69 8.06 20.98
N THR A 671 10.38 7.96 20.81
CA THR A 671 9.76 8.05 19.47
C THR A 671 8.97 9.33 19.31
N ILE A 672 9.01 9.94 18.13
CA ILE A 672 8.09 10.99 17.70
C ILE A 672 7.50 10.59 16.35
N LYS A 673 6.18 10.46 16.30
CA LYS A 673 5.46 10.01 15.10
C LYS A 673 4.06 10.60 15.00
N PRO A 674 3.47 10.67 13.81
CA PRO A 674 2.04 10.88 13.69
C PRO A 674 1.23 9.82 14.43
N TYR A 675 0.17 10.28 15.08
CA TYR A 675 -0.81 9.40 15.70
C TYR A 675 -1.73 8.83 14.62
N ASN A 676 -1.87 7.51 14.57
CA ASN A 676 -2.71 6.84 13.58
C ASN A 676 -2.40 7.28 12.13
N GLY A 677 -1.11 7.54 11.86
CA GLY A 677 -0.61 7.94 10.53
C GLY A 677 -1.16 9.26 10.01
N ALA A 678 -1.53 10.16 10.92
CA ALA A 678 -1.98 11.51 10.58
C ALA A 678 -0.95 12.26 9.72
N ASP A 679 -1.44 13.14 8.85
CA ASP A 679 -0.59 14.01 8.07
C ASP A 679 -0.02 15.14 8.94
N VAL A 680 1.30 15.22 9.03
CA VAL A 680 2.01 16.13 9.96
C VAL A 680 3.15 16.85 9.25
N VAL A 681 3.17 18.17 9.41
CA VAL A 681 4.23 19.04 8.87
C VAL A 681 4.79 19.92 9.98
N PHE A 682 6.11 19.93 10.15
CA PHE A 682 6.81 20.90 10.97
C PHE A 682 7.31 22.03 10.06
N ASP A 683 6.63 23.17 10.14
CA ASP A 683 6.88 24.35 9.33
C ASP A 683 7.68 25.39 10.13
N PHE A 684 8.94 25.56 9.75
CA PHE A 684 9.89 26.49 10.37
C PHE A 684 9.93 27.87 9.71
N SER A 685 8.99 28.19 8.82
CA SER A 685 8.94 29.50 8.14
C SER A 685 8.89 30.71 9.08
N GLY A 686 8.53 30.51 10.36
CA GLY A 686 8.61 31.54 11.39
C GLY A 686 10.03 31.98 11.75
N GLN A 687 11.07 31.22 11.37
CA GLN A 687 12.48 31.56 11.62
C GLN A 687 12.97 32.73 10.75
N GLY A 688 12.32 32.96 9.60
CA GLY A 688 12.63 34.04 8.65
C GLY A 688 13.74 33.69 7.67
N ASP A 689 14.55 34.69 7.31
CA ASP A 689 15.64 34.57 6.35
C ASP A 689 16.73 33.60 6.83
N ALA A 690 17.47 33.03 5.86
CA ALA A 690 18.56 32.10 6.09
C ALA A 690 19.55 32.57 7.16
N ASP A 691 19.80 31.72 8.15
CA ASP A 691 20.65 31.99 9.31
C ASP A 691 21.21 30.66 9.84
N GLY A 692 22.54 30.48 9.73
CA GLY A 692 23.24 29.26 10.14
C GLY A 692 23.14 28.88 11.64
N SER A 693 22.49 29.72 12.45
CA SER A 693 22.16 29.45 13.85
C SER A 693 20.72 28.95 14.05
N LYS A 694 19.85 29.05 13.03
CA LYS A 694 18.42 28.73 13.07
C LYS A 694 18.10 27.49 12.24
N ARG A 695 18.63 26.35 12.69
CA ARG A 695 18.25 25.03 12.16
C ARG A 695 16.82 24.70 12.54
N GLY A 696 16.16 23.82 11.78
CA GLY A 696 14.84 23.31 12.18
C GLY A 696 14.95 22.51 13.48
N ILE A 697 15.56 21.34 13.39
CA ILE A 697 15.83 20.47 14.54
C ILE A 697 17.33 20.21 14.68
N VAL A 698 17.85 20.33 15.90
CA VAL A 698 19.14 19.77 16.30
C VAL A 698 18.88 18.58 17.21
N LEU A 699 19.26 17.39 16.75
CA LEU A 699 19.16 16.14 17.51
C LEU A 699 20.56 15.72 17.98
N ASP A 700 20.97 16.24 19.14
CA ASP A 700 22.23 15.88 19.83
C ASP A 700 22.04 14.70 20.80
N GLY A 701 20.79 14.40 21.17
CA GLY A 701 20.39 13.21 21.93
C GLY A 701 20.61 11.89 21.17
N ASP A 702 20.82 10.82 21.92
CA ASP A 702 20.96 9.45 21.41
C ASP A 702 19.64 8.68 21.48
N TYR A 703 19.51 7.62 20.67
CA TYR A 703 18.37 6.67 20.71
C TYR A 703 16.99 7.32 20.53
N TRP A 704 16.87 8.24 19.59
CA TRP A 704 15.61 8.81 19.12
C TRP A 704 15.15 8.18 17.81
N HIS A 705 13.84 8.02 17.69
CA HIS A 705 13.16 7.56 16.49
C HIS A 705 12.22 8.66 15.99
N PHE A 706 12.55 9.27 14.86
CA PHE A 706 11.69 10.20 14.14
C PHE A 706 11.03 9.46 12.99
N TYR A 707 9.70 9.45 12.94
CA TYR A 707 8.97 8.59 12.01
C TYR A 707 7.82 9.31 11.30
N ASP A 708 7.87 9.33 9.97
CA ASP A 708 6.73 9.53 9.06
C ASP A 708 6.07 10.93 9.04
N PHE A 709 6.86 12.00 9.13
CA PHE A 709 6.34 13.38 8.95
C PHE A 709 7.32 14.29 8.19
N GLU A 710 6.87 15.48 7.82
CA GLU A 710 7.66 16.46 7.05
C GLU A 710 8.31 17.53 7.94
N ILE A 711 9.53 17.93 7.61
CA ILE A 711 10.21 19.14 8.11
C ILE A 711 10.45 20.07 6.92
N THR A 712 9.97 21.30 7.03
CA THR A 712 10.05 22.27 5.93
C THR A 712 10.39 23.69 6.40
N LYS A 713 11.01 24.46 5.50
CA LYS A 713 11.26 25.91 5.65
C LYS A 713 12.09 26.30 6.85
N ALA A 714 13.01 25.44 7.28
CA ALA A 714 14.05 25.86 8.21
C ALA A 714 14.92 26.95 7.58
N ALA A 715 15.40 27.89 8.40
CA ALA A 715 16.31 28.95 7.97
C ALA A 715 17.77 28.45 7.79
N ASP A 716 18.02 27.18 8.04
CA ASP A 716 19.27 26.46 7.79
C ASP A 716 18.85 25.00 7.52
N ASN A 717 19.64 24.01 7.92
CA ASN A 717 19.31 22.61 7.74
C ASN A 717 17.95 22.28 8.37
N GLY A 718 17.16 21.45 7.69
CA GLY A 718 15.90 20.93 8.24
C GLY A 718 16.17 20.15 9.53
N MET A 719 17.15 19.24 9.49
CA MET A 719 17.68 18.56 10.67
C MET A 719 19.22 18.54 10.67
N LEU A 720 19.82 18.91 11.80
CA LEU A 720 21.18 18.54 12.15
C LEU A 720 21.14 17.35 13.11
N LEU A 721 21.54 16.18 12.61
CA LEU A 721 21.66 14.94 13.36
C LEU A 721 23.08 14.83 13.95
N SER A 722 23.17 14.93 15.27
CA SER A 722 24.43 15.04 16.02
C SER A 722 24.64 13.97 17.08
N GLY A 723 23.58 13.29 17.51
CA GLY A 723 23.66 12.15 18.41
C GLY A 723 23.94 10.82 17.71
N ASN A 724 23.92 9.75 18.49
CA ASN A 724 24.27 8.39 18.09
C ASN A 724 23.06 7.45 18.17
N ASN A 725 23.10 6.38 17.40
CA ASN A 725 22.11 5.29 17.45
C ASN A 725 20.66 5.78 17.27
N ASN A 726 20.46 6.85 16.51
CA ASN A 726 19.14 7.36 16.17
C ASN A 726 18.60 6.68 14.91
N LYS A 727 17.28 6.61 14.80
CA LYS A 727 16.56 6.15 13.62
C LYS A 727 15.74 7.32 13.07
N ILE A 728 15.98 7.68 11.82
CA ILE A 728 15.22 8.69 11.09
C ILE A 728 14.53 7.94 9.95
N GLU A 729 13.23 7.74 10.05
CA GLU A 729 12.49 6.81 9.19
C GLU A 729 11.28 7.49 8.53
N ARG A 730 11.11 7.30 7.21
CA ARG A 730 9.98 7.89 6.44
C ARG A 730 9.82 9.41 6.57
N MET A 731 10.89 10.11 6.91
CA MET A 731 10.88 11.57 7.04
C MET A 731 10.99 12.23 5.68
N VAL A 732 10.30 13.37 5.52
CA VAL A 732 10.44 14.25 4.34
C VAL A 732 11.12 15.54 4.78
N PHE A 733 12.22 15.91 4.11
CA PHE A 733 12.91 17.19 4.29
C PHE A 733 12.71 18.02 3.03
N ASN A 734 11.94 19.10 3.12
CA ASN A 734 11.48 19.82 1.95
C ASN A 734 11.66 21.32 2.09
N ASP A 735 12.16 22.01 1.06
CA ASP A 735 12.16 23.48 0.99
C ASP A 735 12.86 24.14 2.22
N ASN A 736 13.95 23.54 2.71
CA ASN A 736 14.78 24.17 3.74
C ASN A 736 15.82 25.09 3.10
N GLN A 737 16.24 26.13 3.81
CA GLN A 737 17.18 27.14 3.29
C GLN A 737 18.66 26.69 3.34
N ASP A 738 18.91 25.44 3.72
CA ASP A 738 20.17 24.70 3.61
C ASP A 738 19.81 23.19 3.52
N THR A 739 20.77 22.29 3.65
CA THR A 739 20.62 20.83 3.52
C THR A 739 19.42 20.27 4.27
N GLY A 740 18.64 19.38 3.65
CA GLY A 740 17.47 18.77 4.28
C GLY A 740 17.81 18.07 5.61
N LEU A 741 18.71 17.10 5.57
CA LEU A 741 19.31 16.50 6.78
C LEU A 741 20.84 16.46 6.68
N GLN A 742 21.50 17.11 7.64
CA GLN A 742 22.94 17.05 7.84
C GLN A 742 23.29 16.20 9.06
N LEU A 743 24.16 15.20 8.90
CA LEU A 743 24.74 14.40 9.96
C LEU A 743 26.15 14.92 10.26
N SER A 744 26.30 15.59 11.39
CA SER A 744 27.58 16.12 11.87
C SER A 744 27.48 16.55 13.34
N ARG A 745 28.60 16.61 14.08
CA ARG A 745 28.60 17.07 15.47
C ARG A 745 27.95 18.47 15.63
N TYR A 746 27.13 18.63 16.67
CA TYR A 746 26.69 19.93 17.17
C TYR A 746 27.66 20.44 18.23
N ASN A 747 28.01 19.58 19.19
CA ASN A 747 28.98 19.90 20.23
C ASN A 747 30.40 20.03 19.66
N THR A 748 30.88 21.27 19.55
CA THR A 748 32.23 21.57 19.04
C THR A 748 33.37 21.00 19.90
N SER A 749 33.08 20.58 21.15
CA SER A 749 34.05 19.90 22.02
C SER A 749 34.29 18.44 21.63
N ALA A 750 33.41 17.83 20.82
CA ALA A 750 33.58 16.49 20.27
C ALA A 750 34.72 16.49 19.23
N ALA A 751 35.97 16.41 19.71
CA ALA A 751 37.14 16.74 18.91
C ALA A 751 37.59 15.62 17.97
N THR A 752 37.21 14.37 18.25
CA THR A 752 37.68 13.19 17.51
C THR A 752 36.53 12.44 16.85
N ILE A 753 36.85 11.65 15.83
CA ILE A 753 35.88 10.81 15.11
C ILE A 753 35.09 9.86 16.01
N ALA A 754 35.67 9.42 17.13
CA ALA A 754 34.99 8.57 18.12
C ALA A 754 33.91 9.32 18.91
N ASP A 755 33.97 10.64 18.95
CA ASP A 755 33.02 11.51 19.63
C ASP A 755 31.94 12.06 18.67
N TRP A 756 32.03 11.74 17.38
CA TRP A 756 31.11 12.24 16.35
C TRP A 756 29.89 11.31 16.20
N PRO A 757 28.74 11.85 15.73
CA PRO A 757 27.52 11.08 15.51
C PRO A 757 27.77 9.79 14.73
N SER A 758 27.44 8.66 15.35
CA SER A 758 27.73 7.32 14.85
C SER A 758 26.50 6.40 14.94
N ASN A 759 26.50 5.35 14.13
CA ASN A 759 25.50 4.28 14.14
C ASN A 759 24.05 4.76 13.93
N ASN A 760 23.84 5.87 13.22
CA ASN A 760 22.50 6.33 12.90
C ASN A 760 21.98 5.63 11.63
N LEU A 761 20.68 5.31 11.63
CA LEU A 761 19.97 4.75 10.49
C LEU A 761 19.00 5.79 9.93
N ILE A 762 19.23 6.21 8.69
CA ILE A 762 18.34 7.06 7.92
C ILE A 762 17.66 6.15 6.89
N LEU A 763 16.40 5.81 7.14
CA LEU A 763 15.67 4.76 6.44
C LEU A 763 14.44 5.34 5.71
N ASN A 764 14.31 5.06 4.42
CA ASN A 764 13.12 5.43 3.66
C ASN A 764 12.80 6.93 3.71
N CYS A 765 13.80 7.80 3.81
CA CYS A 765 13.60 9.26 3.87
C CYS A 765 13.64 9.90 2.48
N THR A 766 12.95 11.01 2.31
CA THR A 766 12.99 11.84 1.09
C THR A 766 13.52 13.23 1.42
N SER A 767 14.40 13.75 0.58
CA SER A 767 14.90 15.12 0.71
C SER A 767 14.83 15.86 -0.62
N LYS A 768 14.09 16.97 -0.67
CA LYS A 768 13.78 17.67 -1.91
C LYS A 768 13.72 19.19 -1.77
N ASN A 769 13.98 19.89 -2.88
CA ASN A 769 13.80 21.34 -2.99
C ASN A 769 14.56 22.17 -1.94
N ASN A 770 15.56 21.62 -1.27
CA ASN A 770 16.35 22.38 -0.31
C ASN A 770 17.29 23.32 -1.08
N CYS A 771 17.37 24.57 -0.65
CA CYS A 771 18.06 25.62 -1.40
C CYS A 771 18.66 26.70 -0.51
N ASP A 772 19.98 26.84 -0.56
CA ASP A 772 20.67 27.98 0.03
C ASP A 772 20.74 29.12 -0.99
N ASN A 773 19.66 29.90 -1.10
CA ASN A 773 19.49 30.94 -2.13
C ASN A 773 20.67 31.94 -2.25
N ALA A 774 21.47 32.10 -1.19
CA ALA A 774 22.63 32.98 -1.18
C ALA A 774 23.79 32.47 -2.06
N SER A 775 24.04 31.17 -2.11
CA SER A 775 25.18 30.60 -2.84
C SER A 775 24.82 29.48 -3.81
N MET A 776 23.75 28.71 -3.51
CA MET A 776 23.33 27.52 -4.24
C MET A 776 24.41 26.44 -4.31
N GLU A 777 25.35 26.44 -3.36
CA GLU A 777 26.52 25.55 -3.29
C GLU A 777 26.55 24.74 -1.98
N ASN A 778 25.53 24.83 -1.11
CA ASN A 778 25.56 24.16 0.20
C ASN A 778 24.35 23.28 0.49
N ALA A 779 23.18 23.57 -0.09
CA ALA A 779 21.95 22.85 0.24
C ALA A 779 21.87 21.53 -0.52
N ASP A 780 22.28 20.47 0.17
CA ASP A 780 22.14 19.11 -0.29
C ASP A 780 20.77 18.52 0.07
N GLY A 781 20.44 17.37 -0.52
CA GLY A 781 19.37 16.53 0.00
C GLY A 781 19.76 15.97 1.37
N PHE A 782 20.83 15.19 1.39
CA PHE A 782 21.41 14.59 2.58
C PHE A 782 22.91 14.88 2.64
N ALA A 783 23.42 15.19 3.83
CA ALA A 783 24.86 15.39 3.99
C ALA A 783 25.39 14.69 5.24
N ALA A 784 26.25 13.68 5.09
CA ALA A 784 26.98 13.08 6.20
C ALA A 784 28.44 13.53 6.11
N LYS A 785 28.68 14.78 6.50
CA LYS A 785 29.89 15.53 6.17
C LYS A 785 30.59 16.12 7.40
N LEU A 786 31.82 16.59 7.20
CA LEU A 786 32.68 17.29 8.14
C LEU A 786 33.14 16.48 9.37
N THR A 787 32.20 16.18 10.27
CA THR A 787 32.44 15.57 11.58
C THR A 787 31.36 14.54 11.84
N CYS A 788 31.37 13.53 10.97
CA CYS A 788 30.48 12.37 10.95
C CYS A 788 31.29 11.14 11.41
N GLY A 789 30.77 10.42 12.40
CA GLY A 789 31.39 9.21 12.94
C GLY A 789 31.11 7.95 12.11
N GLU A 790 31.41 6.79 12.67
CA GLU A 790 31.33 5.50 11.98
C GLU A 790 29.91 4.90 11.98
N GLY A 791 29.65 3.96 11.08
CA GLY A 791 28.46 3.10 11.14
C GLY A 791 27.14 3.76 10.73
N ASN A 792 27.18 4.98 10.17
CA ASN A 792 25.98 5.66 9.69
C ASN A 792 25.51 5.06 8.35
N VAL A 793 24.21 4.81 8.23
CA VAL A 793 23.59 4.15 7.07
C VAL A 793 22.44 4.98 6.53
N PHE A 794 22.42 5.18 5.22
CA PHE A 794 21.25 5.62 4.46
C PHE A 794 20.71 4.42 3.68
N ASP A 795 19.44 4.09 3.85
CA ASP A 795 18.79 2.95 3.20
C ASP A 795 17.41 3.34 2.65
N GLY A 796 17.11 3.07 1.38
CA GLY A 796 15.78 3.33 0.82
C GLY A 796 15.45 4.82 0.61
N CYS A 797 16.46 5.69 0.59
CA CYS A 797 16.26 7.15 0.58
C CYS A 797 16.24 7.74 -0.84
N MET A 798 15.53 8.87 -1.01
CA MET A 798 15.48 9.63 -2.25
C MET A 798 15.94 11.08 -2.03
N ALA A 799 16.83 11.58 -2.90
CA ALA A 799 17.22 12.98 -2.92
C ALA A 799 17.04 13.57 -4.32
N TYR A 800 16.20 14.59 -4.44
CA TYR A 800 15.94 15.19 -5.73
C TYR A 800 15.68 16.68 -5.68
N ASN A 801 16.02 17.37 -6.77
CA ASN A 801 15.77 18.79 -6.91
C ASN A 801 16.34 19.65 -5.76
N ASN A 802 17.46 19.26 -5.17
CA ASN A 802 18.19 20.10 -4.22
C ASN A 802 19.13 21.04 -5.00
N SER A 803 19.41 22.23 -4.47
CA SER A 803 20.17 23.23 -5.22
C SER A 803 21.63 22.85 -5.43
N ASP A 804 22.25 22.05 -4.55
CA ASP A 804 23.61 21.53 -4.72
C ASP A 804 23.64 20.05 -5.10
N ASP A 805 23.79 19.11 -4.16
CA ASP A 805 23.82 17.67 -4.44
C ASP A 805 22.63 16.89 -3.86
N GLY A 806 22.45 15.66 -4.33
CA GLY A 806 21.60 14.69 -3.64
C GLY A 806 22.22 14.24 -2.31
N TRP A 807 23.48 13.82 -2.37
CA TRP A 807 24.29 13.43 -1.21
C TRP A 807 25.64 14.13 -1.19
N ASP A 808 26.06 14.65 -0.03
CA ASP A 808 27.41 15.17 0.22
C ASP A 808 28.09 14.50 1.43
N LEU A 809 29.24 13.86 1.17
CA LEU A 809 30.14 13.24 2.16
C LEU A 809 31.44 14.05 2.34
N PHE A 810 31.39 15.36 2.15
CA PHE A 810 32.57 16.22 2.19
C PHE A 810 33.36 16.10 3.49
N ALA A 811 34.63 15.69 3.37
CA ALA A 811 35.62 15.78 4.42
C ALA A 811 36.49 17.02 4.22
N LYS A 812 36.83 17.71 5.31
CA LYS A 812 37.73 18.88 5.28
C LYS A 812 39.04 18.60 5.99
N SER A 813 40.13 19.15 5.47
CA SER A 813 41.48 18.93 6.02
C SER A 813 41.61 19.31 7.49
N ALA A 814 40.83 20.29 7.96
CA ALA A 814 40.88 20.76 9.34
C ALA A 814 40.37 19.73 10.37
N THR A 815 39.44 18.84 9.98
CA THR A 815 38.89 17.79 10.85
C THR A 815 39.40 16.40 10.48
N GLY A 816 39.90 16.23 9.26
CA GLY A 816 40.41 14.95 8.78
C GLY A 816 39.31 14.07 8.20
N PRO A 817 39.55 12.74 8.09
CA PRO A 817 38.58 11.81 7.53
C PRO A 817 37.33 11.71 8.41
N ILE A 818 36.20 11.46 7.77
CA ILE A 818 34.93 11.11 8.44
C ILE A 818 34.77 9.59 8.48
N GLY A 819 33.82 9.10 9.28
CA GLY A 819 33.54 7.67 9.33
C GLY A 819 32.99 7.14 8.02
N VAL A 820 33.06 5.82 7.86
CA VAL A 820 32.52 5.13 6.70
C VAL A 820 31.00 5.18 6.74
N VAL A 821 30.45 5.97 5.82
CA VAL A 821 29.02 5.98 5.50
C VAL A 821 28.68 4.89 4.49
N THR A 822 27.61 4.15 4.75
CA THR A 822 26.98 3.22 3.80
C THR A 822 25.71 3.84 3.24
N ILE A 823 25.58 3.88 1.91
CA ILE A 823 24.36 4.31 1.22
C ILE A 823 23.85 3.12 0.40
N GLN A 824 22.63 2.68 0.63
CA GLN A 824 22.09 1.54 -0.08
C GLN A 824 20.63 1.73 -0.46
N ASN A 825 20.20 1.09 -1.55
CA ASN A 825 18.83 1.17 -2.03
C ASN A 825 18.34 2.63 -2.21
N CYS A 826 19.22 3.55 -2.64
CA CYS A 826 18.91 4.99 -2.74
C CYS A 826 18.82 5.48 -4.18
N ILE A 827 18.07 6.57 -4.39
CA ILE A 827 17.88 7.22 -5.69
C ILE A 827 18.22 8.71 -5.60
N ALA A 828 19.09 9.21 -6.48
CA ALA A 828 19.49 10.62 -6.57
C ALA A 828 19.22 11.20 -7.96
N PHE A 829 18.37 12.22 -8.09
CA PHE A 829 18.03 12.75 -9.41
C PHE A 829 17.74 14.23 -9.44
N ARG A 830 18.04 14.88 -10.58
CA ARG A 830 17.71 16.30 -10.82
C ARG A 830 18.27 17.27 -9.76
N ASN A 831 19.37 16.91 -9.10
CA ASN A 831 20.04 17.83 -8.17
C ASN A 831 20.90 18.85 -8.94
N GLY A 832 21.16 20.00 -8.31
CA GLY A 832 21.75 21.21 -8.90
C GLY A 832 20.74 22.31 -9.21
N PHE A 833 19.44 22.07 -8.94
CA PHE A 833 18.34 22.99 -9.18
C PHE A 833 17.05 22.52 -8.50
N THR A 834 16.24 23.47 -8.01
CA THR A 834 14.94 23.20 -7.41
C THR A 834 13.82 23.11 -8.44
N GLU A 835 12.68 22.54 -8.05
CA GLU A 835 11.46 22.57 -8.88
C GLU A 835 10.93 24.00 -9.08
N PHE A 836 11.31 24.94 -8.22
CA PHE A 836 10.96 26.36 -8.34
C PHE A 836 11.89 27.12 -9.30
N GLY A 837 12.89 26.43 -9.86
CA GLY A 837 13.82 26.97 -10.84
C GLY A 837 14.98 27.75 -10.25
N GLU A 838 15.19 27.66 -8.92
CA GLU A 838 16.42 28.10 -8.28
C GLU A 838 17.56 27.11 -8.54
N GLY A 839 18.81 27.54 -8.40
CA GLY A 839 19.98 26.77 -8.82
C GLY A 839 20.42 27.12 -10.26
N TYR A 840 21.05 26.15 -10.93
CA TYR A 840 21.80 26.30 -12.18
C TYR A 840 23.07 27.17 -12.05
N GLY A 841 24.22 26.64 -12.50
CA GLY A 841 25.47 27.41 -12.61
C GLY A 841 26.55 26.99 -11.62
N ASN A 842 26.61 27.65 -10.46
CA ASN A 842 27.70 27.52 -9.47
C ASN A 842 27.62 26.24 -8.62
N CYS A 843 26.45 25.63 -8.50
CA CYS A 843 26.28 24.35 -7.84
C CYS A 843 27.18 23.25 -8.42
N ASP A 844 27.53 22.30 -7.57
CA ASP A 844 28.23 21.07 -7.94
C ASP A 844 27.30 20.04 -8.58
N GLY A 845 26.01 20.01 -8.25
CA GLY A 845 24.96 19.37 -9.05
C GLY A 845 25.07 17.86 -9.20
N ASN A 846 25.59 17.14 -8.20
CA ASN A 846 25.82 15.70 -8.28
C ASN A 846 24.69 14.90 -7.64
N GLY A 847 24.50 13.66 -8.10
CA GLY A 847 23.66 12.70 -7.39
C GLY A 847 24.29 12.28 -6.06
N PHE A 848 25.48 11.68 -6.13
CA PHE A 848 26.25 11.22 -4.97
C PHE A 848 27.67 11.80 -4.98
N LYS A 849 27.94 12.76 -4.10
CA LYS A 849 29.26 13.37 -3.83
C LYS A 849 29.93 12.66 -2.65
N LEU A 850 30.92 11.82 -2.94
CA LEU A 850 31.44 10.81 -2.00
C LEU A 850 32.76 11.20 -1.35
N GLY A 851 32.97 12.50 -1.11
CA GLY A 851 34.28 12.95 -0.68
C GLY A 851 34.52 14.45 -0.65
N GLY A 852 35.73 14.81 -0.23
CA GLY A 852 36.20 16.19 -0.24
C GLY A 852 37.68 16.34 0.10
N SER A 853 38.28 17.43 -0.36
CA SER A 853 39.58 17.95 0.11
C SER A 853 40.80 17.01 0.03
N GLY A 854 40.76 15.93 -0.74
CA GLY A 854 41.89 14.98 -0.79
C GLY A 854 41.96 14.08 0.45
N ILE A 855 40.87 13.98 1.21
CA ILE A 855 40.81 13.25 2.48
C ILE A 855 40.01 11.96 2.27
N GLY A 856 40.60 10.84 2.69
CA GLY A 856 40.14 9.51 2.31
C GLY A 856 39.24 8.83 3.35
N SER A 857 38.03 8.44 2.94
CA SER A 857 37.09 7.63 3.73
C SER A 857 36.41 6.57 2.85
N ALA A 858 36.42 5.31 3.31
CA ALA A 858 36.04 4.12 2.52
C ALA A 858 34.53 3.91 2.40
N HIS A 859 33.82 4.91 1.90
CA HIS A 859 32.36 4.89 1.71
C HIS A 859 31.91 3.75 0.80
N ILE A 860 30.71 3.26 1.08
CA ILE A 860 30.11 2.08 0.44
C ILE A 860 28.77 2.47 -0.15
N LEU A 861 28.58 2.19 -1.44
CA LEU A 861 27.32 2.35 -2.14
C LEU A 861 26.85 1.02 -2.70
N LYS A 862 25.57 0.70 -2.48
CA LYS A 862 24.97 -0.55 -2.94
C LYS A 862 23.59 -0.31 -3.52
N ASN A 863 23.32 -0.85 -4.70
CA ASN A 863 21.97 -0.83 -5.25
C ASN A 863 21.43 0.62 -5.38
N CYS A 864 22.17 1.52 -6.04
CA CYS A 864 21.81 2.93 -6.12
C CYS A 864 21.53 3.37 -7.57
N LEU A 865 20.58 4.27 -7.74
CA LEU A 865 20.23 4.86 -9.04
C LEU A 865 20.52 6.36 -9.05
N ALA A 866 21.19 6.86 -10.09
CA ALA A 866 21.36 8.30 -10.32
C ALA A 866 20.99 8.74 -11.72
N PHE A 867 20.11 9.73 -11.88
CA PHE A 867 19.75 10.21 -13.21
C PHE A 867 19.45 11.71 -13.27
N GLU A 868 19.67 12.33 -14.43
CA GLU A 868 19.31 13.72 -14.70
C GLU A 868 19.88 14.77 -13.74
N ASN A 869 20.87 14.42 -12.93
CA ASN A 869 21.58 15.39 -12.11
C ASN A 869 22.33 16.37 -13.01
N LEU A 870 22.42 17.64 -12.59
CA LEU A 870 22.98 18.70 -13.43
C LEU A 870 24.41 18.35 -13.89
N HIS A 871 25.21 17.75 -13.02
CA HIS A 871 26.59 17.30 -13.29
C HIS A 871 26.73 15.77 -13.17
N CYS A 872 27.37 15.22 -12.14
CA CYS A 872 27.69 13.78 -12.10
C CYS A 872 26.55 12.96 -11.49
N GLY A 873 26.41 11.70 -11.91
CA GLY A 873 25.60 10.74 -11.13
C GLY A 873 26.32 10.37 -9.84
N PHE A 874 27.54 9.86 -9.97
CA PHE A 874 28.42 9.47 -8.87
C PHE A 874 29.78 10.13 -9.02
N THR A 875 30.31 10.73 -7.96
CA THR A 875 31.65 11.34 -7.96
C THR A 875 32.37 11.04 -6.65
N ASP A 876 33.63 10.63 -6.75
CA ASP A 876 34.49 10.49 -5.56
C ASP A 876 34.80 11.84 -4.89
N ASN A 877 34.53 12.95 -5.59
CA ASN A 877 34.85 14.31 -5.20
C ASN A 877 36.20 14.49 -4.47
N ASN A 878 37.27 13.91 -5.04
CA ASN A 878 38.62 13.99 -4.49
C ASN A 878 38.81 13.21 -3.17
N ASN A 879 38.01 12.19 -2.91
CA ASN A 879 38.29 11.17 -1.90
C ASN A 879 39.28 10.14 -2.47
N PRO A 880 40.52 10.06 -1.95
CA PRO A 880 41.50 9.09 -2.41
C PRO A 880 41.20 7.64 -1.99
N LYS A 881 40.29 7.42 -1.03
CA LYS A 881 40.05 6.12 -0.39
C LYS A 881 38.59 5.70 -0.46
N LEU A 882 37.94 5.82 -1.61
CA LEU A 882 36.57 5.33 -1.80
C LEU A 882 36.52 3.79 -1.70
N GLY A 883 35.52 3.23 -1.02
CA GLY A 883 35.39 1.80 -0.76
C GLY A 883 34.85 1.02 -1.96
N SER A 884 33.53 1.05 -2.15
CA SER A 884 32.88 0.30 -3.25
C SER A 884 31.60 0.94 -3.76
N LEU A 885 31.34 0.79 -5.06
CA LEU A 885 30.04 0.96 -5.70
C LEU A 885 29.64 -0.40 -6.28
N THR A 886 28.53 -0.95 -5.80
CA THR A 886 28.01 -2.26 -6.23
C THR A 886 26.55 -2.13 -6.67
N ASN A 887 26.15 -2.73 -7.79
CA ASN A 887 24.77 -2.66 -8.31
C ASN A 887 24.31 -1.21 -8.55
N CYS A 888 25.16 -0.36 -9.12
CA CYS A 888 24.82 1.05 -9.33
C CYS A 888 24.48 1.34 -10.80
N THR A 889 23.35 2.03 -11.02
CA THR A 889 22.92 2.50 -12.33
C THR A 889 23.00 4.02 -12.42
N ALA A 890 23.50 4.53 -13.54
CA ALA A 890 23.46 5.96 -13.86
C ALA A 890 22.93 6.20 -15.27
N VAL A 891 21.95 7.10 -15.41
CA VAL A 891 21.31 7.43 -16.70
C VAL A 891 21.24 8.92 -16.92
N ASN A 892 21.72 9.40 -18.06
CA ASN A 892 21.57 10.81 -18.47
C ASN A 892 21.91 11.84 -17.38
N ASN A 893 22.91 11.59 -16.55
CA ASN A 893 23.55 12.69 -15.82
C ASN A 893 24.31 13.55 -16.85
N ASN A 894 24.94 14.65 -16.45
CA ASN A 894 25.38 15.74 -17.34
C ASN A 894 24.23 16.66 -17.78
N GLY A 895 23.28 16.95 -16.90
CA GLY A 895 22.12 17.76 -17.25
C GLY A 895 22.48 19.10 -17.93
N GLU A 896 23.55 19.77 -17.53
CA GLU A 896 23.99 21.03 -18.15
C GLU A 896 24.77 20.87 -19.48
N GLY A 897 25.14 19.64 -19.86
CA GLY A 897 25.93 19.37 -21.05
C GLY A 897 27.37 19.89 -21.00
N LYS A 898 27.95 20.02 -19.80
CA LYS A 898 29.34 20.50 -19.58
C LYS A 898 30.40 19.38 -19.53
N GLY A 899 30.03 18.16 -19.87
CA GLY A 899 30.95 17.02 -19.94
C GLY A 899 31.21 16.34 -18.61
N LYS A 900 30.29 16.46 -17.64
CA LYS A 900 30.32 15.74 -16.37
C LYS A 900 29.74 14.33 -16.61
N PRO A 901 30.41 13.24 -16.23
CA PRO A 901 29.96 11.89 -16.59
C PRO A 901 28.95 11.33 -15.59
N ASN A 902 28.30 10.22 -15.97
CA ASN A 902 27.53 9.38 -15.07
C ASN A 902 28.37 8.95 -13.86
N PHE A 903 29.62 8.51 -14.09
CA PHE A 903 30.57 8.12 -13.04
C PHE A 903 31.90 8.88 -13.14
N SER A 904 32.28 9.58 -12.08
CA SER A 904 33.55 10.32 -11.95
C SER A 904 34.32 9.88 -10.69
N CYS A 905 34.79 8.63 -10.69
CA CYS A 905 35.48 7.98 -9.57
C CYS A 905 36.94 7.65 -9.92
N TYR A 906 37.74 8.65 -10.32
CA TYR A 906 39.12 8.48 -10.79
C TYR A 906 40.19 9.04 -9.86
N ARG A 907 39.79 9.75 -8.81
CA ARG A 907 40.64 10.32 -7.78
C ARG A 907 40.77 9.41 -6.56
N CYS A 908 40.03 8.30 -6.50
CA CYS A 908 40.20 7.23 -5.52
C CYS A 908 41.43 6.38 -5.83
N THR A 909 42.61 6.77 -5.33
CA THR A 909 43.90 6.17 -5.66
C THR A 909 44.49 5.22 -4.60
N ASP A 910 43.89 5.10 -3.41
CA ASP A 910 44.41 4.34 -2.27
C ASP A 910 43.33 3.48 -1.61
N PRO A 911 43.33 2.14 -1.76
CA PRO A 911 44.06 1.34 -2.76
C PRO A 911 43.40 1.38 -4.16
N GLY A 912 42.39 2.23 -4.37
CA GLY A 912 41.47 2.18 -5.50
C GLY A 912 40.11 1.59 -5.09
N ALA A 913 39.03 2.05 -5.71
CA ALA A 913 37.67 1.61 -5.37
C ALA A 913 37.28 0.30 -6.07
N ILE A 914 36.31 -0.41 -5.51
CA ILE A 914 35.68 -1.57 -6.14
C ILE A 914 34.42 -1.11 -6.87
N PHE A 915 34.31 -1.47 -8.15
CA PHE A 915 33.14 -1.21 -9.00
C PHE A 915 32.61 -2.56 -9.49
N GLU A 916 31.42 -2.94 -9.05
CA GLU A 916 30.83 -4.26 -9.33
C GLU A 916 29.38 -4.08 -9.79
N ASN A 917 28.95 -4.83 -10.82
CA ASN A 917 27.55 -4.81 -11.29
C ASN A 917 27.11 -3.40 -11.67
N MET A 918 27.93 -2.71 -12.46
CA MET A 918 27.72 -1.30 -12.79
C MET A 918 26.97 -1.15 -14.12
N MET A 919 26.06 -0.18 -14.21
CA MET A 919 25.35 0.15 -15.46
C MET A 919 25.38 1.67 -15.73
N SER A 920 25.95 2.07 -16.86
CA SER A 920 25.94 3.45 -17.34
C SER A 920 25.20 3.54 -18.66
N TYR A 921 24.29 4.49 -18.79
CA TYR A 921 23.48 4.67 -19.99
C TYR A 921 23.21 6.13 -20.33
N TYR A 922 23.07 6.39 -21.62
CA TYR A 922 22.74 7.69 -22.20
C TYR A 922 21.73 7.48 -23.34
N ASP A 923 20.58 8.14 -23.24
CA ASP A 923 19.52 8.19 -24.24
C ASP A 923 18.76 9.51 -24.13
N ASP A 924 18.99 10.42 -25.08
CA ASP A 924 18.36 11.75 -25.10
C ASP A 924 16.82 11.70 -25.16
N SER A 925 16.23 10.58 -25.60
CA SER A 925 14.77 10.45 -25.73
C SER A 925 14.04 10.28 -24.39
N VAL A 926 14.73 9.75 -23.38
CA VAL A 926 14.20 9.55 -22.01
C VAL A 926 14.60 10.66 -21.05
N PHE A 927 15.26 11.70 -21.55
CA PHE A 927 15.64 12.88 -20.78
C PHE A 927 14.46 13.85 -20.58
N MET A 928 14.38 14.43 -19.39
CA MET A 928 13.43 15.48 -18.99
C MET A 928 13.40 16.64 -19.99
N SER A 929 12.21 17.17 -20.19
CA SER A 929 11.94 18.24 -21.15
C SER A 929 12.18 19.61 -20.52
N ASP A 930 13.43 20.00 -20.24
CA ASP A 930 13.79 21.35 -19.75
C ASP A 930 14.74 22.05 -20.74
N ALA A 931 14.37 23.27 -21.17
CA ALA A 931 15.15 24.08 -22.10
C ALA A 931 16.54 24.51 -21.55
N LYS A 932 16.75 24.47 -20.22
CA LYS A 932 18.02 24.76 -19.57
C LYS A 932 18.94 23.54 -19.53
N LEU A 933 18.40 22.34 -19.63
CA LEU A 933 19.17 21.10 -19.63
C LEU A 933 19.52 20.71 -21.08
N LYS A 934 20.78 20.37 -21.29
CA LYS A 934 21.35 20.06 -22.61
C LYS A 934 21.71 18.59 -22.75
N GLY A 935 21.92 17.90 -21.62
CA GLY A 935 22.29 16.48 -21.60
C GLY A 935 23.56 16.16 -22.38
N GLY A 936 23.64 14.91 -22.83
CA GLY A 936 24.72 14.40 -23.69
C GLY A 936 25.73 13.53 -22.95
N ALA A 937 26.30 12.57 -23.69
CA ALA A 937 27.22 11.60 -23.15
C ALA A 937 28.61 12.19 -22.81
N SER A 938 29.18 11.78 -21.68
CA SER A 938 30.56 12.05 -21.30
C SER A 938 31.24 10.76 -20.82
N ASN A 939 32.58 10.71 -20.95
CA ASN A 939 33.34 9.50 -20.60
C ASN A 939 33.33 9.29 -19.08
N ASP A 940 32.82 8.14 -18.66
CA ASP A 940 32.95 7.65 -17.29
C ASP A 940 34.44 7.48 -16.93
N LYS A 941 34.74 7.73 -15.66
CA LYS A 941 36.11 7.76 -15.14
C LYS A 941 36.20 6.92 -13.88
N TYR A 942 37.18 6.02 -13.85
CA TYR A 942 37.40 5.06 -12.77
C TYR A 942 38.88 4.90 -12.46
N VAL A 943 39.21 4.68 -11.18
CA VAL A 943 40.48 4.12 -10.71
C VAL A 943 40.19 3.08 -9.64
N GLY A 944 40.64 1.84 -9.85
CA GLY A 944 40.43 0.74 -8.92
C GLY A 944 40.24 -0.59 -9.61
N THR A 945 39.27 -1.38 -9.18
CA THR A 945 38.93 -2.68 -9.77
C THR A 945 37.49 -2.66 -10.28
N TYR A 946 37.27 -3.10 -11.51
CA TYR A 946 35.98 -3.14 -12.17
C TYR A 946 35.61 -4.58 -12.52
N GLU A 947 34.38 -4.99 -12.21
CA GLU A 947 33.86 -6.34 -12.43
C GLU A 947 32.38 -6.28 -12.85
N ASN A 948 32.00 -7.14 -13.80
CA ASN A 948 30.62 -7.31 -14.28
C ASN A 948 29.86 -5.99 -14.52
N GLY A 949 30.11 -5.25 -15.60
CA GLY A 949 29.35 -4.02 -15.83
C GLY A 949 29.58 -3.36 -17.18
N VAL A 950 28.78 -2.32 -17.46
CA VAL A 950 28.83 -1.52 -18.68
C VAL A 950 29.12 -0.05 -18.34
N TYR A 951 30.11 0.53 -19.02
CA TYR A 951 30.45 1.95 -18.88
C TYR A 951 30.65 2.65 -20.23
N TYR A 952 30.51 3.97 -20.25
CA TYR A 952 30.69 4.78 -21.45
C TYR A 952 32.09 5.40 -21.51
N ASN A 953 32.86 5.15 -22.57
CA ASN A 953 34.12 5.83 -22.88
C ASN A 953 34.32 5.95 -24.40
N SER A 954 33.73 6.99 -24.98
CA SER A 954 33.66 7.21 -26.44
C SER A 954 33.02 6.01 -27.16
N GLY A 955 31.97 5.47 -26.54
CA GLY A 955 31.31 4.19 -26.86
C GLY A 955 31.20 3.30 -25.62
N TYR A 956 30.29 2.34 -25.63
CA TYR A 956 30.06 1.45 -24.50
C TYR A 956 31.05 0.28 -24.46
N TYR A 957 31.54 -0.03 -23.26
CA TYR A 957 32.41 -1.17 -22.99
C TYR A 957 31.77 -2.03 -21.90
N GLN A 958 31.77 -3.34 -22.12
CA GLN A 958 31.33 -4.34 -21.15
C GLN A 958 32.55 -5.06 -20.57
N VAL A 959 32.61 -5.12 -19.25
CA VAL A 959 33.66 -5.81 -18.49
C VAL A 959 33.00 -6.98 -17.77
N ASP A 960 33.36 -8.21 -18.12
CA ASP A 960 32.77 -9.40 -17.48
C ASP A 960 33.60 -9.83 -16.25
N ALA A 961 34.92 -9.98 -16.43
CA ALA A 961 35.82 -10.45 -15.38
C ALA A 961 36.42 -9.30 -14.57
N LYS A 962 36.72 -9.57 -13.29
CA LYS A 962 37.45 -8.66 -12.40
C LYS A 962 38.74 -8.15 -13.02
N THR A 963 38.80 -6.84 -13.27
CA THR A 963 39.89 -6.19 -14.03
C THR A 963 40.30 -4.88 -13.34
N ALA A 964 41.60 -4.64 -13.20
CA ALA A 964 42.10 -3.35 -12.74
C ALA A 964 41.84 -2.26 -13.79
N ILE A 965 41.33 -1.10 -13.37
CA ILE A 965 41.04 0.04 -14.24
C ILE A 965 41.80 1.28 -13.76
N THR A 966 42.36 2.03 -14.72
CA THR A 966 42.97 3.34 -14.49
C THR A 966 42.19 4.41 -15.23
N ASN A 967 42.39 5.67 -14.84
CA ASN A 967 41.65 6.78 -15.43
C ASN A 967 41.85 6.84 -16.95
N GLY A 968 40.74 6.81 -17.70
CA GLY A 968 40.74 6.84 -19.16
C GLY A 968 41.00 5.49 -19.86
N ALA A 969 41.26 4.41 -19.11
CA ALA A 969 41.45 3.09 -19.69
C ALA A 969 40.17 2.58 -20.37
N LYS A 970 40.37 1.85 -21.47
CA LYS A 970 39.33 1.15 -22.24
C LYS A 970 39.55 -0.35 -22.04
N ILE A 971 38.84 -0.93 -21.09
CA ILE A 971 38.95 -2.33 -20.69
C ILE A 971 37.67 -3.07 -21.06
N GLY A 972 37.76 -4.39 -21.21
CA GLY A 972 36.63 -5.23 -21.62
C GLY A 972 36.32 -5.16 -23.12
N THR A 973 35.14 -5.64 -23.49
CA THR A 973 34.67 -5.74 -24.87
C THR A 973 33.91 -4.48 -25.26
N LYS A 974 34.36 -3.81 -26.34
CA LYS A 974 33.61 -2.68 -26.91
C LYS A 974 32.32 -3.20 -27.57
N LEU A 975 31.18 -2.67 -27.17
CA LEU A 975 29.89 -3.02 -27.77
C LEU A 975 29.73 -2.37 -29.16
N SER A 976 29.11 -3.10 -30.10
CA SER A 976 28.84 -2.61 -31.45
C SER A 976 27.69 -1.60 -31.50
N ALA A 977 26.84 -1.61 -30.47
CA ALA A 977 25.73 -0.68 -30.26
C ALA A 977 25.61 -0.39 -28.76
N ALA A 978 24.87 0.65 -28.41
CA ALA A 978 24.44 0.86 -27.03
C ALA A 978 23.50 -0.26 -26.56
N PRO A 979 23.39 -0.52 -25.24
CA PRO A 979 22.25 -1.28 -24.70
C PRO A 979 20.93 -0.77 -25.29
N ALA A 980 20.05 -1.67 -25.68
CA ALA A 980 18.77 -1.33 -26.27
C ALA A 980 17.74 -0.99 -25.18
N ALA A 981 16.68 -0.25 -25.51
CA ALA A 981 15.60 0.01 -24.57
C ALA A 981 14.97 -1.29 -24.01
N SER A 982 14.94 -2.36 -24.81
CA SER A 982 14.46 -3.70 -24.41
C SER A 982 15.36 -4.42 -23.41
N ASP A 983 16.56 -3.92 -23.15
CA ASP A 983 17.45 -4.45 -22.11
C ASP A 983 17.05 -4.01 -20.69
N PHE A 984 16.08 -3.11 -20.59
CA PHE A 984 15.58 -2.54 -19.34
C PHE A 984 14.10 -2.87 -19.15
N ILE A 985 13.65 -2.96 -17.90
CA ILE A 985 12.23 -3.16 -17.55
C ILE A 985 11.42 -1.98 -18.05
N THR A 986 11.86 -0.77 -17.68
CA THR A 986 11.25 0.49 -18.12
C THR A 986 12.34 1.45 -18.57
N MET A 987 12.46 1.65 -19.89
CA MET A 987 13.29 2.71 -20.48
C MET A 987 12.39 3.83 -21.01
N ALA A 988 11.96 4.71 -20.10
CA ALA A 988 11.04 5.80 -20.39
C ALA A 988 11.45 7.04 -19.60
N LYS A 989 10.88 8.20 -19.96
CA LYS A 989 11.06 9.42 -19.17
C LYS A 989 10.59 9.19 -17.73
N ALA A 990 11.41 9.61 -16.77
CA ALA A 990 10.96 9.74 -15.39
C ALA A 990 9.79 10.75 -15.32
N PRO A 991 8.85 10.61 -14.37
CA PRO A 991 7.79 11.60 -14.14
C PRO A 991 8.33 13.04 -14.12
N GLU A 992 7.59 13.99 -14.64
CA GLU A 992 8.04 15.39 -14.75
C GLU A 992 8.15 16.06 -13.36
N GLN A 993 8.83 17.21 -13.27
CA GLN A 993 8.93 17.99 -12.03
C GLN A 993 7.55 18.39 -11.50
N GLY A 994 7.42 18.49 -10.18
CA GLY A 994 6.15 18.71 -9.47
C GLY A 994 5.41 17.41 -9.12
N THR A 995 5.97 16.25 -9.50
CA THR A 995 5.48 14.95 -9.02
C THR A 995 5.87 14.76 -7.56
N ASP A 996 4.94 14.29 -6.73
CA ASP A 996 5.28 13.86 -5.38
C ASP A 996 5.88 12.45 -5.40
N PHE A 997 7.19 12.37 -5.66
CA PHE A 997 7.89 11.10 -5.77
C PHE A 997 7.88 10.31 -4.46
N ASP A 998 7.79 10.96 -3.29
CA ASP A 998 7.66 10.26 -2.01
C ASP A 998 6.36 9.44 -1.95
N ALA A 999 5.27 9.98 -2.47
CA ALA A 999 3.99 9.28 -2.56
C ALA A 999 3.96 8.24 -3.69
N VAL A 1000 4.56 8.54 -4.85
CA VAL A 1000 4.45 7.71 -6.05
C VAL A 1000 5.44 6.54 -6.07
N TRP A 1001 6.62 6.68 -5.46
CA TRP A 1001 7.70 5.69 -5.52
C TRP A 1001 7.97 4.99 -4.19
N ARG A 1002 7.03 5.03 -3.24
CA ARG A 1002 7.12 4.20 -2.04
C ARG A 1002 6.09 3.07 -2.06
N ASN A 1003 6.52 1.89 -1.65
CA ASN A 1003 5.64 0.81 -1.23
C ASN A 1003 5.03 1.13 0.14
N ALA A 1004 4.04 0.33 0.57
CA ALA A 1004 3.38 0.51 1.87
C ALA A 1004 4.34 0.40 3.08
N ASP A 1005 5.40 -0.39 2.97
CA ASP A 1005 6.45 -0.50 4.00
C ASP A 1005 7.44 0.69 3.99
N GLY A 1006 7.29 1.62 3.04
CA GLY A 1006 8.15 2.78 2.81
C GLY A 1006 9.33 2.53 1.89
N SER A 1007 9.61 1.29 1.47
CA SER A 1007 10.71 0.98 0.54
C SER A 1007 10.47 1.58 -0.84
N LEU A 1008 11.54 1.78 -1.62
CA LEU A 1008 11.45 2.40 -2.94
C LEU A 1008 10.94 1.43 -4.01
N ASN A 1009 10.04 1.92 -4.86
CA ASN A 1009 9.52 1.23 -6.02
C ASN A 1009 9.33 2.19 -7.20
N PRO A 1010 10.39 2.46 -7.98
CA PRO A 1010 10.30 3.28 -9.17
C PRO A 1010 9.68 2.54 -10.38
N GLY A 1011 9.12 1.33 -10.20
CA GLY A 1011 8.50 0.55 -11.28
C GLY A 1011 9.49 0.04 -12.34
N GLY A 1012 10.71 -0.30 -11.93
CA GLY A 1012 11.77 -0.78 -12.82
C GLY A 1012 12.37 0.30 -13.76
N LEU A 1013 12.22 1.58 -13.42
CA LEU A 1013 12.75 2.70 -14.21
C LEU A 1013 14.28 2.66 -14.34
N TYR A 1014 14.78 2.32 -15.53
CA TYR A 1014 16.20 2.10 -15.84
C TYR A 1014 16.83 0.86 -15.21
N GLU A 1015 16.00 -0.04 -14.68
CA GLU A 1015 16.42 -1.34 -14.15
C GLU A 1015 16.65 -2.32 -15.30
N THR A 1016 17.70 -3.13 -15.25
CA THR A 1016 17.96 -4.11 -16.31
C THR A 1016 16.94 -5.25 -16.23
N ALA A 1017 16.43 -5.69 -17.39
CA ALA A 1017 15.41 -6.72 -17.47
C ALA A 1017 15.99 -8.12 -17.30
N ASP A 1018 15.25 -9.04 -16.67
CA ASP A 1018 15.62 -10.45 -16.51
C ASP A 1018 15.85 -11.19 -17.85
N SER A 1019 15.22 -10.71 -18.92
CA SER A 1019 15.41 -11.20 -20.28
C SER A 1019 16.70 -10.71 -20.94
N SER A 1020 17.35 -9.68 -20.38
CA SER A 1020 18.56 -9.09 -20.93
C SER A 1020 19.81 -9.88 -20.52
N SER A 1021 20.87 -9.79 -21.33
CA SER A 1021 22.22 -10.21 -20.93
C SER A 1021 22.79 -9.36 -19.79
N TYR A 1022 22.21 -8.19 -19.51
CA TYR A 1022 22.67 -7.27 -18.47
C TYR A 1022 21.94 -7.44 -17.13
N LYS A 1023 21.06 -8.43 -16.97
CA LYS A 1023 20.18 -8.63 -15.81
C LYS A 1023 20.82 -8.72 -14.41
N THR A 1024 22.15 -8.81 -14.33
CA THR A 1024 22.90 -8.82 -13.06
C THR A 1024 23.65 -7.51 -12.83
N MET A 1025 23.50 -6.55 -13.74
CA MET A 1025 24.19 -5.27 -13.74
C MET A 1025 23.21 -4.15 -13.41
N GLY A 1026 23.70 -3.17 -12.68
CA GLY A 1026 22.92 -2.02 -12.27
C GLY A 1026 22.12 -2.29 -11.00
N TYR A 1027 21.32 -1.30 -10.66
CA TYR A 1027 20.41 -1.36 -9.53
C TYR A 1027 19.22 -2.28 -9.84
N HIS A 1028 18.72 -2.94 -8.81
CA HIS A 1028 17.51 -3.77 -8.83
C HIS A 1028 16.68 -3.47 -7.58
N MET A 1029 15.65 -2.64 -7.73
CA MET A 1029 14.69 -2.36 -6.66
C MET A 1029 13.37 -3.09 -6.92
N TYR A 1030 13.07 -3.35 -8.19
CA TYR A 1030 11.89 -4.07 -8.61
C TYR A 1030 12.17 -5.57 -8.58
N ASN A 1031 11.94 -6.18 -7.43
CA ASN A 1031 11.65 -7.61 -7.36
C ASN A 1031 10.76 -7.83 -6.15
N GLY A 1032 9.69 -8.60 -6.28
CA GLY A 1032 8.74 -8.93 -5.20
C GLY A 1032 9.33 -9.77 -4.06
N SER A 1033 10.58 -9.50 -3.65
CA SER A 1033 11.29 -10.05 -2.51
C SER A 1033 12.39 -9.06 -2.10
N ILE A 1034 12.32 -8.59 -0.86
CA ILE A 1034 13.39 -7.80 -0.24
C ILE A 1034 14.67 -8.65 -0.27
N VAL A 1035 15.68 -8.20 -0.99
CA VAL A 1035 17.05 -8.69 -0.76
C VAL A 1035 17.48 -8.14 0.59
N VAL A 1036 17.31 -8.94 1.65
CA VAL A 1036 17.90 -8.63 2.96
C VAL A 1036 19.41 -8.74 2.79
N PRO A 1037 20.19 -7.66 2.99
CA PRO A 1037 21.64 -7.75 2.95
C PRO A 1037 22.16 -8.58 4.13
N PRO A 1038 23.32 -9.24 4.02
CA PRO A 1038 23.92 -9.94 5.13
C PRO A 1038 24.20 -8.97 6.29
N THR A 1039 23.75 -9.34 7.49
CA THR A 1039 24.15 -8.71 8.74
C THR A 1039 25.68 -8.73 8.84
N THR A 1040 26.31 -7.58 8.67
CA THR A 1040 27.70 -7.37 9.08
C THR A 1040 27.73 -7.36 10.60
N THR A 1041 28.01 -8.51 11.21
CA THR A 1041 28.48 -8.55 12.60
C THR A 1041 29.91 -8.00 12.62
N THR A 1042 30.08 -6.77 13.08
CA THR A 1042 31.38 -6.27 13.56
C THR A 1042 31.71 -7.05 14.82
N SER A 1043 32.49 -8.13 14.69
CA SER A 1043 33.11 -8.80 15.81
C SER A 1043 34.19 -7.88 16.38
N THR A 1044 33.90 -7.21 17.49
CA THR A 1044 34.93 -6.65 18.38
C THR A 1044 35.59 -7.81 19.12
N SER A 1045 36.67 -8.36 18.57
CA SER A 1045 37.53 -9.25 19.34
C SER A 1045 38.35 -8.41 20.31
N SER A 1046 38.09 -8.56 21.60
CA SER A 1046 39.00 -8.13 22.66
C SER A 1046 40.32 -8.88 22.52
N GLU A 1047 41.41 -8.14 22.22
CA GLU A 1047 42.76 -8.67 22.32
C GLU A 1047 43.08 -9.01 23.78
N GLN A 1048 43.44 -10.26 24.04
CA GLN A 1048 44.25 -10.62 25.20
C GLN A 1048 45.60 -11.17 24.73
N GLN A 1049 46.61 -10.44 25.16
CA GLN A 1049 48.04 -10.48 24.88
C GLN A 1049 48.69 -11.85 25.17
N THR A 1050 49.46 -12.43 24.23
CA THR A 1050 50.79 -13.00 24.56
C THR A 1050 51.77 -13.08 23.36
N THR A 1051 52.84 -12.30 23.54
CA THR A 1051 54.20 -12.21 22.97
C THR A 1051 54.79 -13.40 22.18
N THR A 1052 55.49 -13.12 21.06
CA THR A 1052 56.92 -13.44 20.84
C THR A 1052 57.55 -12.58 19.72
N THR A 1053 58.44 -11.68 20.16
CA THR A 1053 59.68 -11.12 19.58
C THR A 1053 60.09 -11.44 18.13
N THR A 1054 60.46 -10.42 17.33
CA THR A 1054 61.84 -10.16 16.83
C THR A 1054 61.98 -8.75 16.25
N THR A 1055 63.14 -8.16 16.56
CA THR A 1055 63.65 -6.79 16.48
C THR A 1055 64.05 -6.22 15.11
N THR A 1056 63.77 -4.91 14.94
CA THR A 1056 64.65 -3.79 14.49
C THR A 1056 65.27 -3.75 13.08
N ALA A 1057 64.96 -2.68 12.31
CA ALA A 1057 65.95 -1.73 11.73
C ALA A 1057 65.32 -0.54 10.95
N VAL A 1058 64.97 0.53 11.66
CA VAL A 1058 65.49 1.92 11.60
C VAL A 1058 65.99 2.56 10.25
N GLN A 1059 65.33 3.68 9.91
CA GLN A 1059 65.81 4.98 9.33
C GLN A 1059 65.97 5.20 7.79
N PRO A 1060 65.98 6.47 7.27
CA PRO A 1060 65.02 7.59 7.47
C PRO A 1060 64.89 8.58 6.26
N THR A 1061 64.01 9.60 6.40
CA THR A 1061 64.06 11.02 5.89
C THR A 1061 64.39 11.35 4.41
N GLU A 1062 63.96 12.42 3.73
CA GLU A 1062 63.11 13.62 3.95
C GLU A 1062 63.06 14.39 2.60
N THR A 1063 62.00 15.18 2.36
CA THR A 1063 61.94 16.44 1.56
C THR A 1063 62.41 16.47 0.07
N THR A 1064 61.84 17.24 -0.87
CA THR A 1064 61.34 18.63 -0.83
C THR A 1064 60.67 18.98 -2.18
N THR A 1065 59.61 19.80 -2.11
CA THR A 1065 59.19 20.92 -3.00
C THR A 1065 59.42 20.91 -4.53
N GLY A 1066 58.38 21.33 -5.27
CA GLY A 1066 58.59 22.21 -6.42
C GLY A 1066 57.52 22.25 -7.52
N SER A 1067 56.57 23.18 -7.38
CA SER A 1067 56.02 24.10 -8.40
C SER A 1067 55.29 23.61 -9.68
N GLU A 1068 54.06 24.12 -9.79
CA GLU A 1068 53.31 24.62 -10.95
C GLU A 1068 53.97 24.58 -12.35
N THR A 1069 53.22 24.18 -13.39
CA THR A 1069 52.62 25.11 -14.38
C THR A 1069 52.00 24.41 -15.59
N SER A 1070 50.73 24.75 -15.84
CA SER A 1070 50.04 25.07 -17.10
C SER A 1070 50.33 24.34 -18.44
N ALA A 1071 49.19 24.04 -19.11
CA ALA A 1071 48.93 24.17 -20.55
C ALA A 1071 49.60 23.16 -21.50
N LYS A 1072 49.05 22.77 -22.64
CA LYS A 1072 47.74 22.82 -23.31
C LYS A 1072 47.99 22.04 -24.62
N THR A 1073 46.91 21.49 -25.20
CA THR A 1073 46.70 21.25 -26.65
C THR A 1073 47.37 20.07 -27.36
N SER A 1074 46.48 19.32 -28.03
CA SER A 1074 46.54 18.92 -29.45
C SER A 1074 47.48 17.78 -29.81
N GLU A 1075 47.19 16.87 -30.71
CA GLU A 1075 46.02 16.39 -31.47
C GLU A 1075 46.63 15.34 -32.40
N THR A 1076 45.89 14.28 -32.77
CA THR A 1076 46.11 13.49 -34.02
C THR A 1076 47.44 12.73 -34.16
N SER A 1077 47.60 11.63 -34.88
CA SER A 1077 46.76 10.63 -35.53
C SER A 1077 47.74 9.50 -35.95
N ALA A 1078 47.20 8.45 -36.56
CA ALA A 1078 47.90 7.53 -37.47
C ALA A 1078 48.67 6.34 -36.83
N GLN A 1079 47.92 5.25 -36.67
CA GLN A 1079 48.16 3.91 -37.27
C GLN A 1079 49.14 3.97 -38.49
N PRO A 1080 50.03 2.97 -38.75
CA PRO A 1080 49.54 1.67 -39.24
C PRO A 1080 50.43 0.40 -39.17
N THR A 1081 49.73 -0.74 -39.35
CA THR A 1081 50.09 -1.96 -40.12
C THR A 1081 51.38 -2.72 -39.74
N GLU A 1082 51.46 -4.05 -39.72
CA GLU A 1082 51.21 -5.06 -40.76
C GLU A 1082 51.18 -6.45 -40.07
N THR A 1083 50.21 -7.33 -40.35
CA THR A 1083 50.16 -8.31 -41.46
C THR A 1083 50.84 -9.65 -41.14
N ALA A 1084 50.04 -10.71 -41.08
CA ALA A 1084 50.23 -11.99 -41.80
C ALA A 1084 49.05 -12.91 -41.43
N VAL A 1085 47.99 -13.01 -42.24
CA VAL A 1085 47.85 -13.70 -43.55
C VAL A 1085 47.71 -15.22 -43.41
N LYS A 1086 46.42 -15.61 -43.49
CA LYS A 1086 45.83 -16.67 -44.35
C LYS A 1086 46.20 -18.14 -44.05
N THR A 1087 45.34 -19.12 -44.29
CA THR A 1087 44.37 -19.29 -45.39
C THR A 1087 43.43 -20.45 -44.99
N SER A 1088 42.10 -20.29 -45.08
CA SER A 1088 41.25 -20.82 -46.18
C SER A 1088 40.77 -22.27 -45.92
N GLU A 1089 39.53 -22.68 -46.18
CA GLU A 1089 38.49 -22.07 -47.00
C GLU A 1089 37.16 -22.83 -46.81
N THR A 1090 36.06 -22.06 -46.80
CA THR A 1090 34.75 -22.24 -47.48
C THR A 1090 33.96 -23.55 -47.34
N SER A 1091 32.63 -23.61 -47.40
CA SER A 1091 31.47 -22.70 -47.44
C SER A 1091 30.38 -23.51 -48.17
N ALA A 1092 29.14 -23.49 -47.66
CA ALA A 1092 27.94 -23.10 -48.42
C ALA A 1092 26.68 -23.88 -47.99
N GLN A 1093 25.70 -23.11 -47.51
CA GLN A 1093 24.24 -23.34 -47.55
C GLN A 1093 23.75 -23.19 -49.03
N PRO A 1094 22.44 -23.32 -49.47
CA PRO A 1094 21.17 -23.34 -48.71
C PRO A 1094 19.94 -24.13 -49.29
N THR A 1095 18.83 -24.08 -48.52
CA THR A 1095 17.37 -24.01 -48.86
C THR A 1095 16.51 -25.08 -49.58
N GLU A 1096 15.27 -25.17 -49.04
CA GLU A 1096 13.92 -25.35 -49.64
C GLU A 1096 13.19 -26.73 -49.77
N THR A 1097 12.11 -26.86 -48.96
CA THR A 1097 10.67 -27.16 -49.23
C THR A 1097 10.23 -28.27 -50.20
N THR A 1098 9.40 -29.24 -49.73
CA THR A 1098 7.97 -29.50 -50.09
C THR A 1098 7.44 -30.93 -49.78
N ALA A 1099 6.15 -30.98 -49.42
CA ALA A 1099 5.12 -32.01 -49.67
C ALA A 1099 4.94 -33.28 -48.78
N ALA A 1100 3.72 -33.41 -48.23
CA ALA A 1100 3.00 -34.63 -47.80
C ALA A 1100 2.29 -35.29 -49.03
N PRO A 1101 1.48 -36.40 -48.98
CA PRO A 1101 0.78 -37.04 -47.84
C PRO A 1101 0.60 -38.61 -47.91
N ALA A 1102 -0.29 -39.13 -47.02
CA ALA A 1102 -1.05 -40.41 -47.06
C ALA A 1102 -0.47 -41.62 -46.28
N THR A 1103 -1.19 -42.53 -45.60
CA THR A 1103 -2.59 -42.75 -45.11
C THR A 1103 -2.59 -44.10 -44.34
N SER A 1104 -3.56 -44.31 -43.42
CA SER A 1104 -4.19 -45.59 -42.97
C SER A 1104 -3.32 -46.65 -42.25
N ASP A 1105 -3.77 -47.48 -41.32
CA ASP A 1105 -5.05 -47.75 -40.63
C ASP A 1105 -4.77 -48.81 -39.53
N THR A 1106 -5.61 -48.83 -38.47
CA THR A 1106 -6.04 -50.00 -37.64
C THR A 1106 -4.99 -50.84 -36.90
N ALA A 1107 -5.28 -51.62 -35.85
CA ALA A 1107 -6.29 -51.68 -34.80
C ALA A 1107 -5.88 -52.88 -33.92
N ASP A 1108 -6.37 -52.85 -32.69
CA ASP A 1108 -6.81 -54.01 -31.92
C ASP A 1108 -5.88 -54.72 -30.91
N THR A 1109 -6.61 -55.14 -29.88
CA THR A 1109 -6.43 -55.57 -28.51
C THR A 1109 -5.69 -56.89 -28.29
N THR A 1110 -5.22 -57.14 -27.05
CA THR A 1110 -5.71 -58.25 -26.20
C THR A 1110 -5.10 -58.24 -24.79
N GLU A 1111 -5.97 -58.53 -23.82
CA GLU A 1111 -5.75 -58.80 -22.40
C GLU A 1111 -4.94 -60.10 -22.17
N HIS A 1112 -4.20 -60.21 -21.05
CA HIS A 1112 -4.58 -61.10 -19.94
C HIS A 1112 -3.64 -61.01 -18.72
N SER A 1113 -4.25 -61.42 -17.61
CA SER A 1113 -4.02 -61.27 -16.18
C SER A 1113 -2.94 -62.14 -15.48
N THR A 1114 -2.51 -61.62 -14.31
CA THR A 1114 -2.32 -62.27 -12.97
C THR A 1114 -1.39 -63.48 -12.76
N ALA A 1115 -0.43 -63.36 -11.80
CA ALA A 1115 -0.47 -64.00 -10.45
C ALA A 1115 0.93 -64.35 -9.85
N THR A 1116 1.31 -63.62 -8.79
CA THR A 1116 1.83 -64.04 -7.44
C THR A 1116 2.82 -65.23 -7.19
N THR A 1117 3.99 -64.86 -6.60
CA THR A 1117 4.82 -65.45 -5.47
C THR A 1117 5.43 -66.87 -5.54
N PRO A 1118 6.47 -67.29 -4.74
CA PRO A 1118 7.29 -66.58 -3.71
C PRO A 1118 8.85 -66.82 -3.72
N VAL A 1119 9.59 -65.88 -3.11
CA VAL A 1119 10.71 -65.96 -2.12
C VAL A 1119 11.84 -67.03 -2.20
N SER A 1120 13.07 -66.48 -2.33
CA SER A 1120 14.37 -66.77 -1.65
C SER A 1120 15.16 -68.08 -1.85
N SER A 1121 16.42 -67.96 -2.29
CA SER A 1121 17.67 -67.94 -1.49
C SER A 1121 18.83 -68.42 -2.37
N GLY A 1122 19.80 -67.58 -2.73
CA GLY A 1122 21.14 -67.46 -2.09
C GLY A 1122 22.16 -68.29 -2.89
N ASP A 1123 23.41 -67.93 -3.17
CA ASP A 1123 24.35 -66.85 -2.83
C ASP A 1123 25.30 -66.75 -4.07
N SER A 1124 26.19 -65.79 -4.31
CA SER A 1124 27.18 -65.20 -3.40
C SER A 1124 27.94 -64.06 -4.09
N ASN A 1125 28.53 -63.22 -3.23
CA ASN A 1125 29.69 -62.33 -3.41
C ASN A 1125 29.42 -60.84 -3.63
N THR A 1126 29.20 -60.15 -2.50
CA THR A 1126 30.02 -58.99 -2.17
C THR A 1126 30.36 -59.01 -0.68
N GLU A 1127 31.65 -58.88 -0.37
CA GLU A 1127 32.22 -59.00 0.97
C GLU A 1127 31.72 -57.94 1.96
N THR A 1128 31.37 -58.44 3.15
CA THR A 1128 31.32 -57.77 4.46
C THR A 1128 32.70 -58.01 5.12
N THR A 1129 33.29 -57.18 5.99
CA THR A 1129 32.77 -56.84 7.33
C THR A 1129 33.71 -55.84 8.04
N GLN A 1130 33.07 -54.95 8.82
CA GLN A 1130 33.45 -54.44 10.16
C GLN A 1130 34.72 -53.62 10.38
N THR A 1131 34.50 -52.33 10.68
CA THR A 1131 35.11 -51.70 11.86
C THR A 1131 34.22 -50.61 12.44
N THR A 1132 33.81 -50.81 13.71
CA THR A 1132 33.48 -49.80 14.74
C THR A 1132 32.51 -48.67 14.41
N ALA A 1133 31.35 -48.75 15.06
CA ALA A 1133 30.66 -47.58 15.58
C ALA A 1133 31.66 -46.67 16.31
N SER A 1134 31.89 -45.50 15.75
CA SER A 1134 32.27 -44.31 16.50
C SER A 1134 31.19 -43.28 16.20
N GLU A 1135 30.52 -42.85 17.26
CA GLU A 1135 29.64 -41.69 17.28
C GLU A 1135 30.26 -40.55 16.47
N VAL A 1136 29.61 -40.12 15.40
CA VAL A 1136 29.64 -38.70 15.09
C VAL A 1136 28.46 -38.14 15.86
N THR A 1137 28.73 -37.75 17.10
CA THR A 1137 27.87 -36.87 17.86
C THR A 1137 27.61 -35.65 16.97
N SER A 1138 26.44 -35.59 16.32
CA SER A 1138 25.89 -34.30 15.91
C SER A 1138 25.81 -33.50 17.21
N GLN A 1139 26.64 -32.48 17.32
CA GLN A 1139 26.64 -31.62 18.48
C GLN A 1139 25.20 -31.15 18.66
N SER A 1140 24.57 -31.47 19.80
CA SER A 1140 23.21 -31.02 20.08
C SER A 1140 23.22 -29.50 20.04
N LEU A 1141 22.49 -28.92 19.07
CA LEU A 1141 22.33 -27.49 18.94
C LEU A 1141 21.05 -27.12 19.68
N TYR A 1142 21.17 -26.97 21.00
CA TYR A 1142 20.04 -26.59 21.84
C TYR A 1142 19.41 -25.30 21.31
N GLY A 1143 18.10 -25.34 21.12
CA GLY A 1143 17.31 -24.29 20.49
C GLY A 1143 16.96 -24.52 19.02
N ASP A 1144 17.67 -25.36 18.26
CA ASP A 1144 17.37 -25.68 16.85
C ASP A 1144 16.38 -26.85 16.81
N VAL A 1145 15.11 -26.55 17.08
CA VAL A 1145 14.04 -27.54 17.25
C VAL A 1145 13.54 -28.06 15.91
N ASN A 1146 13.69 -27.27 14.83
CA ASN A 1146 13.27 -27.65 13.49
C ASN A 1146 14.37 -28.40 12.69
N LEU A 1147 15.60 -28.45 13.21
CA LEU A 1147 16.80 -29.08 12.63
C LEU A 1147 17.31 -28.43 11.33
N ASP A 1148 17.06 -27.15 11.14
CA ASP A 1148 17.51 -26.40 9.96
C ASP A 1148 18.92 -25.79 10.12
N GLY A 1149 19.53 -25.97 11.29
CA GLY A 1149 20.86 -25.48 11.64
C GLY A 1149 20.88 -24.03 12.15
N LYS A 1150 19.71 -23.41 12.36
CA LYS A 1150 19.54 -22.09 12.96
C LYS A 1150 18.76 -22.21 14.27
N VAL A 1151 18.87 -21.17 15.08
CA VAL A 1151 18.07 -21.03 16.29
C VAL A 1151 17.34 -19.70 16.16
N ASP A 1152 16.10 -19.75 15.69
CA ASP A 1152 15.28 -18.58 15.43
C ASP A 1152 13.82 -18.75 15.93
N ILE A 1153 12.97 -17.77 15.64
CA ILE A 1153 11.59 -17.77 16.14
C ILE A 1153 10.77 -18.97 15.65
N THR A 1154 11.13 -19.56 14.51
CA THR A 1154 10.46 -20.75 13.99
C THR A 1154 10.70 -21.97 14.89
N ASP A 1155 11.86 -22.07 15.53
CA ASP A 1155 12.16 -23.08 16.53
C ASP A 1155 11.36 -22.86 17.82
N ALA A 1156 11.24 -21.62 18.28
CA ALA A 1156 10.43 -21.30 19.45
C ALA A 1156 8.94 -21.58 19.20
N VAL A 1157 8.45 -21.36 17.98
CA VAL A 1157 7.09 -21.72 17.58
C VAL A 1157 6.90 -23.24 17.58
N LEU A 1158 7.84 -24.00 17.01
CA LEU A 1158 7.77 -25.46 17.01
C LEU A 1158 7.89 -26.04 18.43
N LEU A 1159 8.74 -25.45 19.27
CA LEU A 1159 8.90 -25.78 20.69
C LEU A 1159 7.62 -25.53 21.47
N ASN A 1160 6.99 -24.36 21.32
CA ASN A 1160 5.71 -24.04 21.97
C ASN A 1160 4.59 -25.01 21.55
N LYS A 1161 4.53 -25.36 20.26
CA LYS A 1161 3.59 -26.36 19.76
C LYS A 1161 3.84 -27.75 20.37
N ALA A 1162 5.11 -28.12 20.55
CA ALA A 1162 5.48 -29.39 21.18
C ALA A 1162 5.15 -29.43 22.68
N VAL A 1163 5.46 -28.36 23.42
CA VAL A 1163 5.12 -28.20 24.85
C VAL A 1163 3.60 -28.19 25.06
N ALA A 1164 2.84 -27.61 24.12
CA ALA A 1164 1.37 -27.64 24.13
C ALA A 1164 0.76 -28.98 23.67
N GLY A 1165 1.58 -29.97 23.31
CA GLY A 1165 1.13 -31.29 22.84
C GLY A 1165 0.48 -31.28 21.44
N VAL A 1166 0.60 -30.18 20.69
CA VAL A 1166 0.05 -30.01 19.34
C VAL A 1166 0.90 -30.75 18.30
N VAL A 1167 2.21 -30.93 18.57
CA VAL A 1167 3.16 -31.62 17.70
C VAL A 1167 4.03 -32.58 18.52
N THR A 1168 4.34 -33.76 17.98
CA THR A 1168 5.28 -34.71 18.59
C THR A 1168 6.67 -34.57 17.94
N LEU A 1169 7.69 -34.26 18.74
CA LEU A 1169 9.07 -34.11 18.28
C LEU A 1169 9.78 -35.47 18.15
N ASN A 1170 10.66 -35.62 17.14
CA ASN A 1170 11.55 -36.77 17.03
C ASN A 1170 12.71 -36.71 18.04
N ALA A 1171 13.51 -37.78 18.18
CA ALA A 1171 14.55 -37.87 19.21
C ALA A 1171 15.62 -36.76 19.14
N SER A 1172 15.99 -36.30 17.95
CA SER A 1172 16.97 -35.20 17.77
C SER A 1172 16.34 -33.85 18.11
N GLN A 1173 15.10 -33.63 17.68
CA GLN A 1173 14.32 -32.44 18.00
C GLN A 1173 14.05 -32.32 19.50
N GLN A 1174 13.71 -33.43 20.18
CA GLN A 1174 13.52 -33.44 21.63
C GLN A 1174 14.80 -33.04 22.37
N LYS A 1175 15.96 -33.49 21.88
CA LYS A 1175 17.25 -33.16 22.48
C LYS A 1175 17.66 -31.70 22.26
N ASN A 1176 17.35 -31.12 21.10
CA ASN A 1176 17.58 -29.70 20.85
C ASN A 1176 16.53 -28.82 21.56
N ALA A 1177 15.32 -29.34 21.78
CA ALA A 1177 14.23 -28.65 22.44
C ALA A 1177 14.39 -28.51 23.95
N ASP A 1178 15.18 -29.36 24.60
CA ASP A 1178 15.55 -29.31 26.03
C ASP A 1178 16.55 -28.19 26.31
N CYS A 1179 16.11 -26.95 26.11
CA CYS A 1179 16.92 -25.74 26.21
C CYS A 1179 17.42 -25.45 27.64
N MET A 1180 16.88 -26.14 28.65
CA MET A 1180 17.35 -26.13 30.05
C MET A 1180 18.33 -27.27 30.36
N ALA A 1181 18.44 -28.28 29.49
CA ALA A 1181 19.17 -29.52 29.73
C ALA A 1181 18.78 -30.24 31.04
N ASP A 1182 17.51 -30.15 31.42
CA ASP A 1182 16.96 -30.82 32.62
C ASP A 1182 16.33 -32.19 32.29
N GLY A 1183 16.24 -32.52 31.00
CA GLY A 1183 15.68 -33.76 30.49
C GLY A 1183 14.15 -33.77 30.39
N GLU A 1184 13.49 -32.64 30.65
CA GLU A 1184 12.03 -32.49 30.61
C GLU A 1184 11.61 -31.37 29.64
N LEU A 1185 10.89 -31.73 28.56
CA LEU A 1185 10.37 -30.74 27.62
C LEU A 1185 9.19 -29.96 28.24
N SER A 1186 9.42 -28.69 28.59
CA SER A 1186 8.46 -27.87 29.33
C SER A 1186 8.36 -26.42 28.83
N THR A 1187 7.44 -25.66 29.43
CA THR A 1187 7.34 -24.21 29.18
C THR A 1187 8.61 -23.44 29.57
N ASN A 1188 9.45 -24.02 30.43
CA ASN A 1188 10.72 -23.38 30.81
C ASN A 1188 11.71 -23.41 29.64
N ASP A 1189 11.79 -24.51 28.88
CA ASP A 1189 12.61 -24.59 27.67
C ASP A 1189 12.17 -23.59 26.61
N SER A 1190 10.86 -23.47 26.42
CA SER A 1190 10.30 -22.47 25.52
C SER A 1190 10.63 -21.06 25.98
N THR A 1191 10.51 -20.79 27.27
CA THR A 1191 10.81 -19.48 27.84
C THR A 1191 12.29 -19.14 27.66
N VAL A 1192 13.18 -20.11 27.91
CA VAL A 1192 14.63 -19.91 27.77
C VAL A 1192 15.06 -19.83 26.30
N LEU A 1193 14.43 -20.58 25.40
CA LEU A 1193 14.64 -20.39 23.96
C LEU A 1193 14.19 -18.99 23.52
N LEU A 1194 13.01 -18.53 23.96
CA LEU A 1194 12.55 -17.17 23.66
C LEU A 1194 13.49 -16.11 24.25
N GLN A 1195 13.95 -16.30 25.49
CA GLN A 1195 14.95 -15.43 26.11
C GLN A 1195 16.28 -15.46 25.35
N PHE A 1196 16.68 -16.60 24.79
CA PHE A 1196 17.87 -16.70 23.94
C PHE A 1196 17.69 -15.93 22.64
N LEU A 1197 16.54 -16.06 21.98
CA LEU A 1197 16.20 -15.34 20.76
C LEU A 1197 16.15 -13.83 20.94
N VAL A 1198 15.68 -13.36 22.10
CA VAL A 1198 15.71 -11.94 22.47
C VAL A 1198 16.99 -11.53 23.22
N ARG A 1199 18.01 -12.40 23.25
CA ARG A 1199 19.34 -12.19 23.85
C ARG A 1199 19.36 -11.84 25.34
N ILE A 1200 18.31 -12.21 26.07
CA ILE A 1200 18.25 -12.18 27.54
C ILE A 1200 19.19 -13.24 28.13
N VAL A 1201 19.26 -14.43 27.52
CA VAL A 1201 20.34 -15.42 27.75
C VAL A 1201 21.17 -15.56 26.48
N THR A 1202 22.47 -15.80 26.63
CA THR A 1202 23.44 -15.74 25.52
C THR A 1202 23.92 -17.11 25.04
N SER A 1203 23.47 -18.20 25.65
CA SER A 1203 23.82 -19.57 25.27
C SER A 1203 22.74 -20.56 25.68
N LEU A 1204 22.59 -21.63 24.90
CA LEU A 1204 21.77 -22.79 25.21
C LEU A 1204 22.66 -24.06 25.27
N PRO A 1205 22.36 -25.04 26.15
CA PRO A 1205 21.28 -24.98 27.12
C PRO A 1205 21.67 -24.09 28.32
N VAL A 1206 20.68 -23.57 29.04
CA VAL A 1206 20.91 -22.84 30.30
C VAL A 1206 20.91 -23.83 31.44
N THR A 1207 22.09 -24.17 31.97
CA THR A 1207 22.22 -24.99 33.18
C THR A 1207 22.13 -24.08 34.42
N GLU A 1208 21.25 -24.40 35.37
CA GLU A 1208 21.24 -23.76 36.71
C GLU A 1208 22.53 -23.98 37.51
#